data_AF-A0A813HVP7-F1
#
_entry.id   AF-A0A813HVP7-F1
#
_cell.length_a   1.000
_cell.length_b   1.000
_cell.length_c   1.000
_cell.angle_alpha   90.00
_cell.angle_beta   90.00
_cell.angle_gamma   90.00
#
_symmetry.space_group_name_H-M   'P 1'
#
loop_
_entity.id
_entity.type
_entity.pdbx_description
1 polymer ?
#
loop_
_entity_poly.entity_id
_entity_poly.type
_entity_poly.pdbx_seq_one_letter_code
_entity_poly.pdbx_strand_id
1 'polypeptide(L)'
;TGDGPDEYFTLDFPLELNNTDYLRRVLAQLTFALRPIYEQAITQGGRQKIKNGKGEALKSADVDSYYVLKHIRENLDYYSAELGQGQEFLITAVNWLNGARNQLAHESLHGVDSKYLSDAFGYAKQLAAATRMRFVQDNLIRLQKQVEVHQKSKQARRLPSSAAQGSHEVASDSLQQQGWRLRSSAATPSFAESALPTGRDSPELGALRLKLDEYKKKGDLDNCKLLKVRVDARVEYEAHVAEVTASIEDTRAGYQKAWDRDDFARAEKLKARLSAFEKELRQLRDDPDGYVKRILIYAKYPLVGPEGLKAMGVSVSGQELRDAGYTLEQLKAAGYTGEQLKAARYTAEQLKAGGYTLEQLREAGYTAEQLKAAGYTAGQLKAARYDAEQLKAGGYTLKQLKAGGYTLEQLKAARCTAEQLKAARYTLEELKAGGYTLEQLREARYYLDELKDAGYTLEQLKAGGYTAGQLKDARYTAEQLKAGGYTLQQLKAAGYTAGQLKAAGYTLEQLKAGGYTLEQLREAGYTAEQLKAAGYTAGQLKAARYDAEQLKAGGYTLKQLKAGGYTAGQLKDARYTAEQLKTAGCTLEQLNVGGYTLEQLKAGGFTVEQLKAARYTAEQLKTAGCTLEELKAGGYTLQQLREEACYYLDELKDAGYTLEQLKAGGYTAEQLKDARFVEQLREAGYTAEQLKAAGYTAGQLKAARYDAEQLKAGGYTLKQLKAGGYTAWQLKDARCTAEQLKAARYTAEELTAGGYTLEQLREARYKFPFLKDAGYTLEQLKAGGFTVEQLKAARYTAEQLKAGSYTLQQLKAAGYTAGQLKAAGYTLEQLKTAGCTLEQLNAGGYTLEQLKAGGYTLQQLKAARYAAELALKSLGYSDGQPKAGQPKADGGYTLEQLERLAHFYRS
;
A
#
# COMPACT_ATOMS: atom_id res chain seq x y z
N THR A 1 -1.36 -6.93 -44.94
CA THR A 1 -0.65 -7.93 -45.75
C THR A 1 -0.48 -7.35 -47.14
N GLY A 2 0.74 -7.26 -47.63
CA GLY A 2 1.09 -6.53 -48.86
C GLY A 2 2.36 -5.71 -48.63
N ASP A 3 3.51 -6.32 -48.97
CA ASP A 3 4.83 -5.67 -48.94
C ASP A 3 5.18 -5.18 -50.34
N GLY A 4 5.56 -3.92 -50.48
CA GLY A 4 5.93 -3.30 -51.76
C GLY A 4 5.97 -1.77 -51.69
N PRO A 5 7.05 -1.08 -52.13
CA PRO A 5 7.13 0.39 -52.01
C PRO A 5 6.26 1.20 -52.99
N ASP A 6 5.83 0.64 -54.12
CA ASP A 6 5.37 1.42 -55.29
C ASP A 6 4.05 0.96 -55.96
N GLU A 7 3.19 0.19 -55.29
CA GLU A 7 1.85 -0.13 -55.82
C GLU A 7 0.76 0.85 -55.32
N TYR A 8 0.41 1.80 -56.20
CA TYR A 8 -0.62 2.81 -55.95
C TYR A 8 -2.04 2.22 -56.12
N PHE A 9 -2.73 1.96 -55.00
CA PHE A 9 -4.19 1.77 -55.01
C PHE A 9 -4.91 3.11 -55.26
N THR A 10 -5.26 3.39 -56.53
CA THR A 10 -6.31 4.34 -56.87
C THR A 10 -7.68 3.76 -56.49
N LEU A 11 -8.09 4.03 -55.25
CA LEU A 11 -9.45 3.77 -54.78
C LEU A 11 -10.44 4.76 -55.41
N ASP A 12 -10.98 4.37 -56.57
CA ASP A 12 -12.12 5.05 -57.17
C ASP A 12 -13.41 4.61 -56.46
N PHE A 13 -14.06 5.54 -55.75
CA PHE A 13 -15.24 5.25 -54.93
C PHE A 13 -16.52 5.74 -55.63
N PRO A 14 -17.42 4.86 -56.10
CA PRO A 14 -18.58 5.24 -56.92
C PRO A 14 -19.76 5.84 -56.12
N LEU A 15 -19.55 6.31 -54.89
CA LEU A 15 -20.59 6.85 -54.01
C LEU A 15 -20.17 8.21 -53.43
N GLU A 16 -21.01 9.22 -53.63
CA GLU A 16 -20.78 10.57 -53.13
C GLU A 16 -20.93 10.64 -51.60
N LEU A 17 -19.81 10.50 -50.89
CA LEU A 17 -19.69 10.85 -49.46
C LEU A 17 -20.17 12.29 -49.22
N ASN A 18 -21.03 12.48 -48.23
CA ASN A 18 -21.47 13.81 -47.83
C ASN A 18 -20.45 14.44 -46.84
N ASN A 19 -20.59 15.74 -46.52
CA ASN A 19 -19.69 16.43 -45.59
C ASN A 19 -19.63 15.75 -44.21
N THR A 20 -20.73 15.13 -43.77
CA THR A 20 -20.84 14.36 -42.53
C THR A 20 -19.94 13.13 -42.52
N ASP A 21 -19.88 12.37 -43.63
CA ASP A 21 -19.06 11.17 -43.76
C ASP A 21 -17.56 11.51 -43.78
N TYR A 22 -17.18 12.61 -44.44
CA TYR A 22 -15.82 13.13 -44.39
C TYR A 22 -15.44 13.55 -42.97
N LEU A 23 -16.32 14.27 -42.26
CA LEU A 23 -16.05 14.70 -40.88
C LEU A 23 -15.96 13.50 -39.90
N ARG A 24 -16.79 12.46 -40.07
CA ARG A 24 -16.65 11.19 -39.33
C ARG A 24 -15.28 10.55 -39.56
N ARG A 25 -14.79 10.52 -40.81
CA ARG A 25 -13.46 9.98 -41.15
C ARG A 25 -12.33 10.81 -40.53
N VAL A 26 -12.42 12.14 -40.53
CA VAL A 26 -11.46 13.04 -39.86
C VAL A 26 -11.38 12.75 -38.35
N LEU A 27 -12.53 12.69 -37.67
CA LEU A 27 -12.60 12.41 -36.24
C LEU A 27 -12.08 10.99 -35.91
N ALA A 28 -12.34 9.99 -36.75
CA ALA A 28 -11.84 8.63 -36.57
C ALA A 28 -10.31 8.55 -36.70
N GLN A 29 -9.73 9.15 -37.76
CA GLN A 29 -8.27 9.23 -37.95
C GLN A 29 -7.59 9.95 -36.77
N LEU A 30 -8.16 11.06 -36.31
CA LEU A 30 -7.61 11.80 -35.17
C LEU A 30 -7.71 11.01 -33.85
N THR A 31 -8.82 10.32 -33.60
CA THR A 31 -8.98 9.43 -32.43
C THR A 31 -7.90 8.35 -32.43
N PHE A 32 -7.64 7.75 -33.59
CA PHE A 32 -6.63 6.72 -33.76
C PHE A 32 -5.22 7.24 -33.42
N ALA A 33 -4.84 8.43 -33.89
CA ALA A 33 -3.53 9.02 -33.60
C ALA A 33 -3.35 9.46 -32.14
N LEU A 34 -4.41 9.96 -31.50
CA LEU A 34 -4.35 10.50 -30.13
C LEU A 34 -4.59 9.44 -29.04
N ARG A 35 -5.19 8.29 -29.35
CA ARG A 35 -5.47 7.21 -28.39
C ARG A 35 -4.22 6.67 -27.67
N PRO A 36 -3.07 6.41 -28.32
CA PRO A 36 -1.85 5.99 -27.62
C PRO A 36 -1.32 7.05 -26.65
N ILE A 37 -1.47 8.33 -26.99
CA ILE A 37 -1.06 9.45 -26.13
C ILE A 37 -2.00 9.57 -24.91
N TYR A 38 -3.29 9.31 -25.10
CA TYR A 38 -4.25 9.13 -24.00
C TYR A 38 -3.89 7.93 -23.11
N GLU A 39 -3.51 6.78 -23.67
CA GLU A 39 -3.04 5.62 -22.90
C GLU A 39 -1.81 5.95 -22.06
N GLN A 40 -0.84 6.67 -22.63
CA GLN A 40 0.35 7.11 -21.93
C GLN A 40 0.01 8.10 -20.79
N ALA A 41 -0.92 9.03 -21.01
CA ALA A 41 -1.40 9.97 -19.99
C ALA A 41 -1.98 9.27 -18.75
N ILE A 42 -2.76 8.20 -18.93
CA ILE A 42 -3.45 7.47 -17.85
C ILE A 42 -2.62 6.33 -17.24
N THR A 43 -1.53 5.90 -17.88
CA THR A 43 -0.66 4.81 -17.39
C THR A 43 0.67 5.31 -16.83
N GLN A 44 1.28 6.31 -17.48
CA GLN A 44 2.58 6.87 -17.10
C GLN A 44 2.44 8.29 -16.53
N GLY A 45 1.53 9.10 -17.09
CA GLY A 45 1.31 10.50 -16.66
C GLY A 45 0.45 10.68 -15.40
N GLY A 46 -0.04 9.59 -14.79
CA GLY A 46 -0.85 9.60 -13.56
C GLY A 46 -2.23 10.26 -13.68
N ARG A 47 -2.72 10.56 -14.89
CA ARG A 47 -3.99 11.25 -15.10
C ARG A 47 -5.20 10.32 -14.96
N GLN A 48 -6.33 10.86 -14.52
CA GLN A 48 -7.52 10.05 -14.26
C GLN A 48 -8.16 9.55 -15.55
N LYS A 49 -8.51 8.26 -15.60
CA LYS A 49 -9.30 7.69 -16.71
C LYS A 49 -10.65 8.40 -16.80
N ILE A 50 -11.06 8.76 -18.02
CA ILE A 50 -12.36 9.39 -18.21
C ILE A 50 -13.48 8.40 -17.90
N LYS A 51 -14.48 8.90 -17.18
CA LYS A 51 -15.70 8.18 -16.86
C LYS A 51 -16.77 8.47 -17.91
N ASN A 52 -17.51 7.43 -18.29
CA ASN A 52 -18.71 7.58 -19.11
C ASN A 52 -19.84 8.26 -18.30
N GLY A 53 -20.99 8.49 -18.94
CA GLY A 53 -22.17 9.09 -18.29
C GLY A 53 -22.79 8.27 -17.13
N LYS A 54 -22.25 7.08 -16.82
CA LYS A 54 -22.61 6.24 -15.66
C LYS A 54 -21.56 6.26 -14.54
N GLY A 55 -20.46 7.00 -14.70
CA GLY A 55 -19.36 7.04 -13.73
C GLY A 55 -18.33 5.91 -13.88
N GLU A 56 -18.48 5.02 -14.87
CA GLU A 56 -17.57 3.90 -15.12
C GLU A 56 -16.34 4.38 -15.91
N ALA A 57 -15.13 4.02 -15.47
CA ALA A 57 -13.90 4.35 -16.17
C ALA A 57 -13.80 3.61 -17.51
N LEU A 58 -13.68 4.34 -18.61
CA LEU A 58 -13.58 3.78 -19.96
C LEU A 58 -12.24 3.05 -20.15
N LYS A 59 -12.29 1.87 -20.79
CA LYS A 59 -11.09 1.22 -21.35
C LYS A 59 -10.68 1.99 -22.60
N SER A 60 -9.38 2.11 -22.87
CA SER A 60 -8.88 2.91 -24.00
C SER A 60 -9.47 2.50 -25.36
N ALA A 61 -9.69 1.20 -25.58
CA ALA A 61 -10.34 0.68 -26.78
C ALA A 61 -11.72 1.31 -27.06
N ASP A 62 -12.45 1.67 -26.00
CA ASP A 62 -13.82 2.20 -26.02
C ASP A 62 -13.87 3.74 -26.01
N VAL A 63 -12.72 4.43 -25.98
CA VAL A 63 -12.63 5.90 -25.95
C VAL A 63 -12.77 6.47 -27.36
N ASP A 64 -13.86 7.19 -27.61
CA ASP A 64 -14.15 7.87 -28.89
C ASP A 64 -13.47 9.26 -29.00
N SER A 65 -13.68 9.93 -30.13
CA SER A 65 -13.15 11.28 -30.39
C SER A 65 -13.51 12.30 -29.30
N TYR A 66 -14.72 12.25 -28.74
CA TYR A 66 -15.14 13.18 -27.71
C TYR A 66 -14.44 12.94 -26.39
N TYR A 67 -14.32 11.69 -25.95
CA TYR A 67 -13.60 11.40 -24.72
C TYR A 67 -12.11 11.76 -24.86
N VAL A 68 -11.45 11.43 -25.98
CA VAL A 68 -10.05 11.87 -26.21
C VAL A 68 -9.92 13.40 -26.17
N LEU A 69 -10.76 14.13 -26.93
CA LEU A 69 -10.72 15.60 -26.98
C LEU A 69 -11.07 16.25 -25.63
N LYS A 70 -11.97 15.64 -24.85
CA LYS A 70 -12.28 16.05 -23.48
C LYS A 70 -11.08 15.88 -22.56
N HIS A 71 -10.35 14.76 -22.64
CA HIS A 71 -9.15 14.54 -21.83
C HIS A 71 -8.09 15.62 -22.07
N ILE A 72 -7.92 16.00 -23.34
CA ILE A 72 -6.97 17.03 -23.76
C ILE A 72 -7.32 18.38 -23.14
N ARG A 73 -8.62 18.74 -23.13
CA ARG A 73 -9.10 19.97 -22.48
C ARG A 73 -8.90 19.96 -20.95
N GLU A 74 -9.04 18.80 -20.32
CA GLU A 74 -8.91 18.64 -18.86
C GLU A 74 -7.45 18.53 -18.40
N ASN A 75 -6.50 18.29 -19.33
CA ASN A 75 -5.06 18.07 -19.04
C ASN A 75 -4.15 18.81 -20.04
N LEU A 76 -4.46 20.08 -20.32
CA LEU A 76 -3.76 20.90 -21.32
C LEU A 76 -2.25 20.99 -21.08
N ASP A 77 -1.82 20.94 -19.82
CA ASP A 77 -0.43 20.94 -19.41
C ASP A 77 0.35 19.73 -19.95
N TYR A 78 -0.21 18.53 -19.77
CA TYR A 78 0.39 17.28 -20.27
C TYR A 78 0.41 17.24 -21.80
N TYR A 79 -0.70 17.53 -22.45
CA TYR A 79 -0.78 17.45 -23.91
C TYR A 79 -0.01 18.56 -24.62
N SER A 80 0.16 19.73 -24.00
CA SER A 80 1.00 20.80 -24.53
C SER A 80 2.47 20.38 -24.60
N ALA A 81 2.96 19.70 -23.56
CA ALA A 81 4.30 19.13 -23.52
C ALA A 81 4.47 17.96 -24.50
N GLU A 82 3.57 16.98 -24.51
CA GLU A 82 3.72 15.75 -25.32
C GLU A 82 3.49 15.96 -26.82
N LEU A 83 2.65 16.94 -27.21
CA LEU A 83 2.42 17.32 -28.61
C LEU A 83 3.32 18.48 -29.08
N GLY A 84 4.07 19.13 -28.18
CA GLY A 84 4.86 20.32 -28.50
C GLY A 84 4.04 21.49 -29.06
N GLN A 85 2.78 21.63 -28.62
CA GLN A 85 1.86 22.68 -29.07
C GLN A 85 1.47 23.59 -27.90
N GLY A 86 1.26 24.88 -28.16
CA GLY A 86 0.80 25.81 -27.13
C GLY A 86 -0.60 25.46 -26.59
N GLN A 87 -0.85 25.69 -25.29
CA GLN A 87 -2.14 25.39 -24.66
C GLN A 87 -3.31 26.12 -25.34
N GLU A 88 -3.10 27.37 -25.76
CA GLU A 88 -4.10 28.17 -26.49
C GLU A 88 -4.49 27.53 -27.84
N PHE A 89 -3.51 26.97 -28.57
CA PHE A 89 -3.78 26.19 -29.78
C PHE A 89 -4.60 24.94 -29.46
N LEU A 90 -4.23 24.18 -28.42
CA LEU A 90 -4.95 22.97 -28.03
C LEU A 90 -6.40 23.27 -27.62
N ILE A 91 -6.64 24.34 -26.84
CA ILE A 91 -7.99 24.82 -26.51
C ILE A 91 -8.78 25.11 -27.79
N THR A 92 -8.18 25.84 -28.72
CA THR A 92 -8.82 26.26 -29.98
C THR A 92 -9.17 25.07 -30.86
N ALA A 93 -8.22 24.16 -31.09
CA ALA A 93 -8.39 22.96 -31.87
C ALA A 93 -9.46 22.02 -31.27
N VAL A 94 -9.43 21.80 -29.95
CA VAL A 94 -10.40 20.96 -29.23
C VAL A 94 -11.81 21.57 -29.27
N ASN A 95 -11.94 22.89 -29.13
CA ASN A 95 -13.24 23.57 -29.24
C ASN A 95 -13.82 23.44 -30.65
N TRP A 96 -13.02 23.67 -31.69
CA TRP A 96 -13.45 23.53 -33.09
C TRP A 96 -13.85 22.10 -33.45
N LEU A 97 -13.04 21.10 -33.08
CA LEU A 97 -13.32 19.70 -33.39
C LEU A 97 -14.54 19.14 -32.63
N ASN A 98 -14.74 19.55 -31.37
CA ASN A 98 -15.97 19.23 -30.64
C ASN A 98 -17.19 19.97 -31.21
N GLY A 99 -17.05 21.23 -31.63
CA GLY A 99 -18.12 21.97 -32.31
C GLY A 99 -18.56 21.27 -33.59
N ALA A 100 -17.61 20.85 -34.43
CA ALA A 100 -17.87 20.07 -35.63
C ALA A 100 -18.54 18.72 -35.30
N ARG A 101 -18.05 17.98 -34.29
CA ARG A 101 -18.70 16.74 -33.81
C ARG A 101 -20.13 16.97 -33.32
N ASN A 102 -20.42 18.08 -32.65
CA ASN A 102 -21.76 18.37 -32.11
C ASN A 102 -22.76 18.70 -33.22
N GLN A 103 -22.35 19.40 -34.29
CA GLN A 103 -23.19 19.55 -35.49
C GLN A 103 -23.54 18.19 -36.12
N LEU A 104 -22.62 17.22 -36.04
CA LEU A 104 -22.80 15.83 -36.48
C LEU A 104 -23.86 15.04 -35.68
N ALA A 105 -24.18 15.48 -34.46
CA ALA A 105 -25.16 14.82 -33.57
C ALA A 105 -26.59 15.35 -33.72
N HIS A 106 -26.79 16.46 -34.43
CA HIS A 106 -28.10 16.97 -34.80
C HIS A 106 -28.37 16.62 -36.28
N GLU A 107 -29.21 15.62 -36.54
CA GLU A 107 -29.34 14.96 -37.86
C GLU A 107 -29.91 15.84 -39.01
N SER A 108 -30.11 17.15 -38.80
CA SER A 108 -30.50 18.11 -39.84
C SER A 108 -29.29 18.59 -40.67
N LEU A 109 -28.57 17.65 -41.29
CA LEU A 109 -27.27 17.89 -41.95
C LEU A 109 -27.39 18.34 -43.42
N HIS A 110 -28.15 19.42 -43.65
CA HIS A 110 -28.21 20.15 -44.92
C HIS A 110 -27.36 21.44 -44.94
N GLY A 111 -26.47 21.62 -43.96
CA GLY A 111 -25.72 22.88 -43.79
C GLY A 111 -24.43 22.82 -42.98
N VAL A 112 -23.65 21.72 -43.03
CA VAL A 112 -22.24 21.82 -42.58
C VAL A 112 -21.49 22.65 -43.62
N ASP A 113 -21.29 23.92 -43.28
CA ASP A 113 -20.52 24.88 -44.06
C ASP A 113 -19.15 24.29 -44.43
N SER A 114 -18.73 24.48 -45.69
CA SER A 114 -17.42 24.04 -46.16
C SER A 114 -16.29 24.60 -45.31
N LYS A 115 -16.48 25.80 -44.75
CA LYS A 115 -15.54 26.41 -43.79
C LYS A 115 -15.32 25.55 -42.55
N TYR A 116 -16.38 25.05 -41.92
CA TYR A 116 -16.26 24.17 -40.73
C TYR A 116 -15.52 22.88 -41.04
N LEU A 117 -15.75 22.30 -42.23
CA LEU A 117 -15.04 21.10 -42.66
C LEU A 117 -13.55 21.41 -42.93
N SER A 118 -13.24 22.52 -43.59
CA SER A 118 -11.88 23.01 -43.84
C SER A 118 -11.10 23.27 -42.55
N ASP A 119 -11.72 23.99 -41.59
CA ASP A 119 -11.10 24.31 -40.31
C ASP A 119 -10.88 23.03 -39.47
N ALA A 120 -11.82 22.08 -39.50
CA ALA A 120 -11.65 20.76 -38.89
C ALA A 120 -10.48 19.97 -39.52
N PHE A 121 -10.32 19.98 -40.84
CA PHE A 121 -9.13 19.42 -41.50
C PHE A 121 -7.84 20.15 -41.10
N GLY A 122 -7.87 21.49 -40.99
CA GLY A 122 -6.74 22.31 -40.54
C GLY A 122 -6.22 21.87 -39.17
N TYR A 123 -7.08 21.91 -38.16
CA TYR A 123 -6.73 21.53 -36.79
C TYR A 123 -6.40 20.03 -36.66
N ALA A 124 -7.15 19.15 -37.33
CA ALA A 124 -6.86 17.71 -37.28
C ALA A 124 -5.52 17.35 -37.92
N LYS A 125 -5.12 17.98 -39.02
CA LYS A 125 -3.78 17.78 -39.63
C LYS A 125 -2.67 18.27 -38.69
N GLN A 126 -2.84 19.44 -38.07
CA GLN A 126 -1.81 20.00 -37.17
C GLN A 126 -1.66 19.16 -35.89
N LEU A 127 -2.76 18.69 -35.30
CA LEU A 127 -2.72 17.72 -34.20
C LEU A 127 -2.13 16.38 -34.63
N ALA A 128 -2.48 15.86 -35.81
CA ALA A 128 -1.90 14.61 -36.32
C ALA A 128 -0.40 14.74 -36.61
N ALA A 129 0.07 15.88 -37.13
CA ALA A 129 1.49 16.19 -37.33
C ALA A 129 2.28 16.27 -36.02
N ALA A 130 1.62 16.72 -34.95
CA ALA A 130 2.17 16.72 -33.59
C ALA A 130 2.21 15.32 -32.95
N THR A 131 1.46 14.35 -33.48
CA THR A 131 1.66 12.93 -33.11
C THR A 131 2.82 12.32 -33.90
N ARG A 132 3.47 11.30 -33.35
CA ARG A 132 4.56 10.57 -34.04
C ARG A 132 4.08 9.66 -35.20
N MET A 133 2.85 9.88 -35.72
CA MET A 133 2.18 9.03 -36.71
C MET A 133 1.96 9.74 -38.06
N ARG A 134 3.05 9.96 -38.83
CA ARG A 134 3.01 10.66 -40.14
C ARG A 134 1.93 10.13 -41.10
N PHE A 135 1.72 8.81 -41.16
CA PHE A 135 0.72 8.21 -42.05
C PHE A 135 -0.72 8.68 -41.78
N VAL A 136 -1.06 9.07 -40.55
CA VAL A 136 -2.38 9.62 -40.22
C VAL A 136 -2.53 11.04 -40.76
N GLN A 137 -1.47 11.85 -40.66
CA GLN A 137 -1.40 13.17 -41.30
C GLN A 137 -1.52 13.04 -42.83
N ASP A 138 -0.81 12.10 -43.45
CA ASP A 138 -0.88 11.83 -44.89
C ASP A 138 -2.29 11.38 -45.33
N ASN A 139 -2.94 10.51 -44.54
CA ASN A 139 -4.33 10.10 -44.77
C ASN A 139 -5.30 11.28 -44.68
N LEU A 140 -5.12 12.19 -43.70
CA LEU A 140 -5.93 13.41 -43.59
C LEU A 140 -5.71 14.36 -44.78
N ILE A 141 -4.48 14.48 -45.29
CA ILE A 141 -4.17 15.26 -46.51
C ILE A 141 -4.81 14.62 -47.75
N ARG A 142 -4.77 13.29 -47.90
CA ARG A 142 -5.44 12.56 -48.98
C ARG A 142 -6.96 12.73 -48.92
N LEU A 143 -7.56 12.60 -47.74
CA LEU A 143 -8.98 12.84 -47.51
C LEU A 143 -9.38 14.29 -47.84
N GLN A 144 -8.58 15.28 -47.46
CA GLN A 144 -8.83 16.68 -47.81
C GLN A 144 -8.81 16.87 -49.33
N LYS A 145 -7.80 16.34 -50.05
CA LYS A 145 -7.76 16.41 -51.52
C LYS A 145 -8.99 15.76 -52.16
N GLN A 146 -9.46 14.62 -51.63
CA GLN A 146 -10.70 13.98 -52.09
C GLN A 146 -11.93 14.87 -51.85
N VAL A 147 -12.02 15.55 -50.69
CA VAL A 147 -13.08 16.54 -50.42
C VAL A 147 -13.02 17.70 -51.41
N GLU A 148 -11.84 18.26 -51.69
CA GLU A 148 -11.69 19.37 -52.62
C GLU A 148 -12.07 18.99 -54.06
N VAL A 149 -11.68 17.80 -54.52
CA VAL A 149 -12.09 17.27 -55.84
C VAL A 149 -13.60 17.05 -55.87
N HIS A 150 -14.19 16.49 -54.81
CA HIS A 150 -15.63 16.30 -54.69
C HIS A 150 -16.38 17.64 -54.69
N GLN A 151 -15.95 18.62 -53.89
CA GLN A 151 -16.55 19.95 -53.84
C GLN A 151 -16.43 20.67 -55.19
N LYS A 152 -15.30 20.56 -55.88
CA LYS A 152 -15.13 21.06 -57.26
C LYS A 152 -16.08 20.35 -58.24
N SER A 153 -16.27 19.04 -58.13
CA SER A 153 -17.27 18.29 -58.93
C SER A 153 -18.71 18.73 -58.63
N LYS A 154 -19.04 19.03 -57.37
CA LYS A 154 -20.34 19.59 -56.96
C LYS A 154 -20.53 21.04 -57.40
N GLN A 155 -19.48 21.85 -57.41
CA GLN A 155 -19.51 23.21 -57.93
C GLN A 155 -19.61 23.25 -59.46
N ALA A 156 -18.89 22.37 -60.18
CA ALA A 156 -19.02 22.20 -61.63
C ALA A 156 -20.45 21.79 -62.04
N ARG A 157 -21.14 21.02 -61.17
CA ARG A 157 -22.57 20.67 -61.33
C ARG A 157 -23.56 21.73 -60.79
N ARG A 158 -23.07 22.83 -60.19
CA ARG A 158 -23.89 23.93 -59.64
C ARG A 158 -23.62 25.29 -60.29
N LEU A 159 -22.60 25.41 -61.13
CA LEU A 159 -22.37 26.61 -61.93
C LEU A 159 -23.44 26.69 -63.04
N PRO A 160 -24.14 27.82 -63.20
CA PRO A 160 -24.99 28.02 -64.36
C PRO A 160 -24.13 28.18 -65.62
N SER A 161 -24.64 27.72 -66.76
CA SER A 161 -24.09 28.09 -68.07
C SER A 161 -24.38 29.57 -68.35
N SER A 162 -23.57 30.46 -67.78
CA SER A 162 -23.58 31.91 -68.06
C SER A 162 -22.34 32.33 -68.84
N ALA A 163 -22.01 31.56 -69.88
CA ALA A 163 -21.02 31.88 -70.91
C ALA A 163 -21.50 31.41 -72.31
N ALA A 164 -22.83 31.45 -72.52
CA ALA A 164 -23.49 31.16 -73.79
C ALA A 164 -24.80 31.96 -73.94
N GLN A 165 -24.84 33.22 -73.46
CA GLN A 165 -25.83 34.18 -73.94
C GLN A 165 -25.30 34.81 -75.22
N GLY A 166 -25.54 34.11 -76.33
CA GLY A 166 -25.03 34.47 -77.64
C GLY A 166 -25.66 33.64 -78.76
N SER A 167 -26.94 33.91 -79.03
CA SER A 167 -27.73 33.43 -80.19
C SER A 167 -27.99 31.92 -80.33
N HIS A 168 -29.12 31.58 -80.94
CA HIS A 168 -29.64 30.24 -81.26
C HIS A 168 -30.04 29.38 -80.05
N GLU A 169 -31.35 29.16 -79.84
CA GLU A 169 -32.13 28.12 -80.52
C GLU A 169 -31.59 26.71 -80.24
N VAL A 170 -32.18 26.03 -79.26
CA VAL A 170 -32.17 24.57 -79.20
C VAL A 170 -33.58 24.11 -79.52
N ALA A 171 -33.69 23.33 -80.60
CA ALA A 171 -34.93 22.78 -81.10
C ALA A 171 -35.60 21.86 -80.07
N SER A 172 -36.63 22.38 -79.41
CA SER A 172 -37.72 21.55 -78.92
C SER A 172 -38.58 21.15 -80.11
N ASP A 173 -38.17 20.11 -80.84
CA ASP A 173 -38.94 19.59 -81.98
C ASP A 173 -39.41 18.15 -81.74
N SER A 174 -40.59 17.82 -82.27
CA SER A 174 -41.27 16.51 -82.20
C SER A 174 -41.96 16.07 -80.88
N LEU A 175 -42.63 16.97 -80.17
CA LEU A 175 -44.00 16.66 -79.75
C LEU A 175 -44.93 17.76 -80.22
N GLN A 176 -45.44 17.50 -81.42
CA GLN A 176 -46.16 18.44 -82.25
C GLN A 176 -47.39 19.08 -81.57
N GLN A 177 -47.23 20.30 -81.07
CA GLN A 177 -48.12 21.37 -81.53
C GLN A 177 -47.89 21.55 -83.04
N GLN A 178 -48.54 20.71 -83.85
CA GLN A 178 -48.85 21.10 -85.21
C GLN A 178 -49.59 22.43 -85.14
N GLY A 179 -49.17 23.38 -85.97
CA GLY A 179 -49.76 24.71 -86.03
C GLY A 179 -51.16 24.70 -86.63
N TRP A 180 -52.12 24.11 -85.93
CA TRP A 180 -53.55 24.29 -86.17
C TRP A 180 -53.91 25.71 -85.77
N ARG A 181 -53.75 26.65 -86.70
CA ARG A 181 -54.39 27.96 -86.60
C ARG A 181 -55.90 27.74 -86.70
N LEU A 182 -56.57 27.53 -85.57
CA LEU A 182 -57.98 27.91 -85.43
C LEU A 182 -58.06 29.39 -85.79
N ARG A 183 -58.43 29.70 -87.04
CA ARG A 183 -58.51 31.09 -87.51
C ARG A 183 -59.62 31.76 -86.72
N SER A 184 -59.25 32.76 -85.92
CA SER A 184 -60.21 33.64 -85.27
C SER A 184 -60.96 34.46 -86.33
N SER A 185 -62.03 33.91 -86.89
CA SER A 185 -62.95 34.66 -87.75
C SER A 185 -63.77 35.62 -86.88
N ALA A 186 -63.25 36.84 -86.72
CA ALA A 186 -64.01 37.99 -86.27
C ALA A 186 -64.65 38.68 -87.48
N ALA A 187 -65.51 37.95 -88.21
CA ALA A 187 -66.37 38.50 -89.26
C ALA A 187 -67.59 37.59 -89.48
N THR A 188 -68.78 38.11 -89.20
CA THR A 188 -70.02 37.58 -89.79
C THR A 188 -70.27 38.24 -91.15
N PRO A 189 -70.36 37.45 -92.23
CA PRO A 189 -71.29 37.78 -93.30
C PRO A 189 -72.12 36.56 -93.76
N SER A 190 -73.42 36.63 -93.46
CA SER A 190 -74.51 36.54 -94.46
C SER A 190 -74.25 35.78 -95.78
N PHE A 191 -75.02 34.70 -95.97
CA PHE A 191 -75.48 34.09 -97.25
C PHE A 191 -74.46 33.41 -98.19
N ALA A 192 -74.52 32.07 -98.22
CA ALA A 192 -74.53 31.27 -99.47
C ALA A 192 -75.06 29.84 -99.19
N GLU A 193 -76.37 29.63 -99.34
CA GLU A 193 -76.98 28.29 -99.38
C GLU A 193 -76.83 27.70 -100.81
N SER A 194 -75.60 27.58 -101.31
CA SER A 194 -75.29 26.98 -102.61
C SER A 194 -73.79 26.66 -102.75
N ALA A 195 -73.49 25.57 -103.48
CA ALA A 195 -72.15 25.12 -103.87
C ALA A 195 -71.23 24.52 -102.77
N LEU A 196 -71.72 23.50 -102.06
CA LEU A 196 -70.87 22.32 -101.81
C LEU A 196 -70.77 21.50 -103.12
N PRO A 197 -69.58 20.99 -103.51
CA PRO A 197 -69.51 19.95 -104.54
C PRO A 197 -70.32 18.73 -104.08
N THR A 198 -71.03 18.08 -105.01
CA THR A 198 -71.89 16.92 -104.71
C THR A 198 -71.08 15.69 -104.32
N GLY A 199 -70.64 15.64 -103.06
CA GLY A 199 -70.08 14.49 -102.36
C GLY A 199 -70.98 14.10 -101.19
N ARG A 200 -71.14 12.79 -100.95
CA ARG A 200 -71.98 12.28 -99.86
C ARG A 200 -71.43 12.75 -98.50
N ASP A 201 -72.31 13.07 -97.55
CA ASP A 201 -71.96 13.15 -96.11
C ASP A 201 -71.09 11.94 -95.75
N SER A 202 -70.07 12.12 -94.90
CA SER A 202 -69.31 10.97 -94.42
C SER A 202 -70.26 9.97 -93.72
N PRO A 203 -69.97 8.65 -93.74
CA PRO A 203 -70.84 7.67 -93.09
C PRO A 203 -71.11 7.98 -91.60
N GLU A 204 -70.15 8.62 -90.93
CA GLU A 204 -70.25 9.04 -89.54
C GLU A 204 -71.10 10.31 -89.37
N LEU A 205 -70.93 11.33 -90.22
CA LEU A 205 -71.77 12.53 -90.18
C LEU A 205 -73.24 12.20 -90.52
N GLY A 206 -73.45 11.35 -91.52
CA GLY A 206 -74.78 10.83 -91.87
C GLY A 206 -75.42 10.05 -90.72
N ALA A 207 -74.67 9.19 -90.03
CA ALA A 207 -75.15 8.46 -88.85
C ALA A 207 -75.47 9.39 -87.66
N LEU A 208 -74.68 10.45 -87.44
CA LEU A 208 -74.96 11.47 -86.41
C LEU A 208 -76.21 12.28 -86.75
N ARG A 209 -76.41 12.67 -88.01
CA ARG A 209 -77.63 13.37 -88.49
C ARG A 209 -78.88 12.49 -88.36
N LEU A 210 -78.80 11.22 -88.74
CA LEU A 210 -79.89 10.24 -88.54
C LEU A 210 -80.29 10.11 -87.06
N LYS A 211 -79.31 9.95 -86.16
CA LYS A 211 -79.57 9.92 -84.70
C LYS A 211 -80.15 11.24 -84.17
N LEU A 212 -79.74 12.38 -84.72
CA LEU A 212 -80.29 13.69 -84.36
C LEU A 212 -81.77 13.79 -84.75
N ASP A 213 -82.15 13.28 -85.92
CA ASP A 213 -83.55 13.23 -86.34
C ASP A 213 -84.38 12.18 -85.59
N GLU A 214 -83.77 11.07 -85.12
CA GLU A 214 -84.41 10.16 -84.18
C GLU A 214 -84.72 10.82 -82.83
N TYR A 215 -83.78 11.57 -82.24
CA TYR A 215 -84.03 12.28 -80.99
C TYR A 215 -85.11 13.37 -81.15
N LYS A 216 -85.12 14.10 -82.28
CA LYS A 216 -86.20 15.07 -82.60
C LYS A 216 -87.56 14.39 -82.62
N LYS A 217 -87.68 13.23 -83.28
CA LYS A 217 -88.92 12.44 -83.34
C LYS A 217 -89.36 11.90 -81.98
N LYS A 218 -88.41 11.61 -81.08
CA LYS A 218 -88.67 11.15 -79.70
C LYS A 218 -88.99 12.29 -78.72
N GLY A 219 -88.88 13.56 -79.14
CA GLY A 219 -89.10 14.73 -78.28
C GLY A 219 -87.99 14.98 -77.26
N ASP A 220 -86.85 14.30 -77.37
CA ASP A 220 -85.73 14.38 -76.44
C ASP A 220 -84.88 15.63 -76.71
N LEU A 221 -85.37 16.78 -76.21
CA LEU A 221 -84.83 18.10 -76.52
C LEU A 221 -83.37 18.27 -76.07
N ASP A 222 -82.93 17.57 -75.03
CA ASP A 222 -81.60 17.76 -74.45
C ASP A 222 -80.56 16.89 -75.15
N ASN A 223 -80.87 15.63 -75.50
CA ASN A 223 -80.02 14.87 -76.42
C ASN A 223 -80.02 15.46 -77.83
N CYS A 224 -81.10 16.13 -78.28
CA CYS A 224 -81.08 16.92 -79.52
C CYS A 224 -80.05 18.05 -79.48
N LYS A 225 -80.01 18.86 -78.41
CA LYS A 225 -79.06 19.97 -78.27
C LYS A 225 -77.61 19.45 -78.26
N LEU A 226 -77.34 18.44 -77.45
CA LEU A 226 -76.01 17.83 -77.33
C LEU A 226 -75.56 17.21 -78.65
N LEU A 227 -76.37 16.33 -79.25
CA LEU A 227 -75.99 15.68 -80.50
C LEU A 227 -75.88 16.67 -81.67
N LYS A 228 -76.64 17.77 -81.66
CA LYS A 228 -76.45 18.87 -82.63
C LYS A 228 -75.06 19.49 -82.50
N VAL A 229 -74.60 19.81 -81.29
CA VAL A 229 -73.24 20.35 -81.09
C VAL A 229 -72.16 19.37 -81.56
N ARG A 230 -72.35 18.05 -81.38
CA ARG A 230 -71.45 17.02 -81.95
C ARG A 230 -71.51 16.96 -83.49
N VAL A 231 -72.68 17.15 -84.09
CA VAL A 231 -72.84 17.25 -85.56
C VAL A 231 -72.12 18.51 -86.07
N ASP A 232 -72.33 19.66 -85.45
CA ASP A 232 -71.74 20.94 -85.86
C ASP A 232 -70.19 20.89 -85.77
N ALA A 233 -69.63 20.35 -84.68
CA ALA A 233 -68.18 20.11 -84.55
C ALA A 233 -67.61 19.10 -85.57
N ARG A 234 -68.41 18.12 -86.02
CA ARG A 234 -68.01 17.19 -87.09
C ARG A 234 -68.07 17.82 -88.47
N VAL A 235 -69.04 18.72 -88.71
CA VAL A 235 -69.09 19.55 -89.93
C VAL A 235 -67.86 20.46 -90.02
N GLU A 236 -67.42 21.07 -88.92
CA GLU A 236 -66.18 21.86 -88.88
C GLU A 236 -64.93 21.03 -89.23
N TYR A 237 -64.82 19.80 -88.72
CA TYR A 237 -63.75 18.87 -89.11
C TYR A 237 -63.79 18.54 -90.62
N GLU A 238 -64.96 18.20 -91.17
CA GLU A 238 -65.09 17.83 -92.59
C GLU A 238 -64.86 19.03 -93.52
N ALA A 239 -65.25 20.24 -93.09
CA ALA A 239 -64.93 21.49 -93.78
C ALA A 239 -63.41 21.78 -93.79
N HIS A 240 -62.69 21.57 -92.67
CA HIS A 240 -61.23 21.74 -92.62
C HIS A 240 -60.52 20.72 -93.52
N VAL A 241 -60.94 19.45 -93.47
CA VAL A 241 -60.43 18.40 -94.37
C VAL A 241 -60.65 18.76 -95.84
N ALA A 242 -61.82 19.33 -96.19
CA ALA A 242 -62.10 19.81 -97.53
C ALA A 242 -61.24 21.03 -97.93
N GLU A 243 -61.09 22.05 -97.07
CA GLU A 243 -60.24 23.23 -97.32
C GLU A 243 -58.78 22.84 -97.57
N VAL A 244 -58.21 21.94 -96.76
CA VAL A 244 -56.83 21.46 -96.93
C VAL A 244 -56.71 20.57 -98.18
N THR A 245 -57.69 19.73 -98.49
CA THR A 245 -57.68 18.92 -99.72
C THR A 245 -57.71 19.81 -100.97
N ALA A 246 -58.61 20.80 -101.01
CA ALA A 246 -58.66 21.79 -102.10
C ALA A 246 -57.36 22.62 -102.19
N SER A 247 -56.77 22.98 -101.04
CA SER A 247 -55.48 23.67 -100.98
C SER A 247 -54.32 22.82 -101.53
N ILE A 248 -54.34 21.49 -101.35
CA ILE A 248 -53.39 20.57 -101.98
C ILE A 248 -53.61 20.52 -103.49
N GLU A 249 -54.85 20.40 -103.96
CA GLU A 249 -55.17 20.32 -105.39
C GLU A 249 -54.76 21.59 -106.14
N ASP A 250 -55.09 22.78 -105.62
CA ASP A 250 -54.68 24.06 -106.20
C ASP A 250 -53.16 24.25 -106.15
N THR A 251 -52.51 23.90 -105.02
CA THR A 251 -51.05 23.93 -104.92
C THR A 251 -50.39 22.93 -105.88
N ARG A 252 -51.00 21.77 -106.16
CA ARG A 252 -50.52 20.76 -107.11
C ARG A 252 -50.68 21.23 -108.55
N ALA A 253 -51.81 21.83 -108.90
CA ALA A 253 -52.04 22.44 -110.21
C ALA A 253 -51.10 23.62 -110.46
N GLY A 254 -50.84 24.44 -109.43
CA GLY A 254 -49.84 25.50 -109.46
C GLY A 254 -48.40 24.97 -109.60
N TYR A 255 -48.07 23.88 -108.91
CA TYR A 255 -46.77 23.21 -109.02
C TYR A 255 -46.54 22.67 -110.44
N GLN A 256 -47.51 21.94 -110.99
CA GLN A 256 -47.43 21.40 -112.35
C GLN A 256 -47.26 22.52 -113.39
N LYS A 257 -48.07 23.58 -113.32
CA LYS A 257 -47.95 24.75 -114.21
C LYS A 257 -46.62 25.51 -114.08
N ALA A 258 -45.96 25.46 -112.93
CA ALA A 258 -44.63 26.04 -112.75
C ALA A 258 -43.54 25.13 -113.33
N TRP A 259 -43.69 23.81 -113.14
CA TRP A 259 -42.81 22.79 -113.69
C TRP A 259 -42.84 22.75 -115.23
N ASP A 260 -44.03 22.75 -115.83
CA ASP A 260 -44.22 22.76 -117.29
C ASP A 260 -43.75 24.07 -117.97
N ARG A 261 -43.30 25.06 -117.21
CA ARG A 261 -42.77 26.36 -117.67
C ARG A 261 -41.31 26.57 -117.28
N ASP A 262 -40.62 25.54 -116.79
CA ASP A 262 -39.24 25.59 -116.29
C ASP A 262 -39.00 26.60 -115.15
N ASP A 263 -40.05 27.04 -114.43
CA ASP A 263 -39.95 27.90 -113.23
C ASP A 263 -39.67 27.04 -111.98
N PHE A 264 -38.50 26.42 -111.96
CA PHE A 264 -38.08 25.48 -110.91
C PHE A 264 -38.03 26.12 -109.51
N ALA A 265 -37.73 27.42 -109.42
CA ALA A 265 -37.69 28.14 -108.14
C ALA A 265 -39.09 28.33 -107.51
N ARG A 266 -40.12 28.53 -108.34
CA ARG A 266 -41.52 28.53 -107.89
C ARG A 266 -42.01 27.12 -107.62
N ALA A 267 -41.61 26.14 -108.43
CA ALA A 267 -41.96 24.74 -108.24
C ALA A 267 -41.43 24.19 -106.90
N GLU A 268 -40.18 24.44 -106.52
CA GLU A 268 -39.60 24.09 -105.21
C GLU A 268 -40.43 24.64 -104.03
N LYS A 269 -40.79 25.92 -104.06
CA LYS A 269 -41.62 26.55 -103.01
C LYS A 269 -43.02 25.93 -102.91
N LEU A 270 -43.64 25.62 -104.05
CA LEU A 270 -44.95 24.97 -104.08
C LEU A 270 -44.87 23.51 -103.60
N LYS A 271 -43.81 22.77 -103.94
CA LYS A 271 -43.53 21.42 -103.45
C LYS A 271 -43.37 21.36 -101.92
N ALA A 272 -42.65 22.31 -101.33
CA ALA A 272 -42.53 22.42 -99.88
C ALA A 272 -43.89 22.71 -99.20
N ARG A 273 -44.69 23.61 -99.79
CA ARG A 273 -46.04 23.94 -99.30
C ARG A 273 -47.03 22.78 -99.46
N LEU A 274 -46.92 22.02 -100.55
CA LEU A 274 -47.70 20.81 -100.80
C LEU A 274 -47.39 19.74 -99.75
N SER A 275 -46.10 19.50 -99.46
CA SER A 275 -45.67 18.60 -98.38
C SER A 275 -46.21 19.02 -97.02
N ALA A 276 -46.25 20.32 -96.72
CA ALA A 276 -46.86 20.84 -95.49
C ALA A 276 -48.37 20.55 -95.41
N PHE A 277 -49.14 20.83 -96.47
CA PHE A 277 -50.57 20.53 -96.49
C PHE A 277 -50.87 19.02 -96.53
N GLU A 278 -50.07 18.20 -97.22
CA GLU A 278 -50.23 16.74 -97.20
C GLU A 278 -49.92 16.16 -95.81
N LYS A 279 -48.99 16.77 -95.07
CA LYS A 279 -48.70 16.45 -93.67
C LYS A 279 -49.87 16.86 -92.75
N GLU A 280 -50.44 18.05 -92.95
CA GLU A 280 -51.62 18.57 -92.25
C GLU A 280 -52.86 17.66 -92.49
N LEU A 281 -53.17 17.34 -93.75
CA LEU A 281 -54.27 16.45 -94.13
C LEU A 281 -54.11 15.04 -93.55
N ARG A 282 -52.89 14.51 -93.52
CA ARG A 282 -52.60 13.21 -92.89
C ARG A 282 -52.95 13.26 -91.40
N GLN A 283 -52.53 14.32 -90.70
CA GLN A 283 -52.78 14.48 -89.26
C GLN A 283 -54.26 14.61 -88.90
N LEU A 284 -55.09 15.22 -89.75
CA LEU A 284 -56.56 15.20 -89.59
C LEU A 284 -57.12 13.79 -89.75
N ARG A 285 -56.66 13.06 -90.77
CA ARG A 285 -57.14 11.71 -91.09
C ARG A 285 -56.68 10.65 -90.09
N ASP A 286 -55.51 10.83 -89.49
CA ASP A 286 -54.95 9.93 -88.48
C ASP A 286 -55.71 10.01 -87.13
N ASP A 287 -56.30 11.17 -86.79
CA ASP A 287 -57.07 11.39 -85.55
C ASP A 287 -58.33 12.28 -85.76
N PRO A 288 -59.38 11.78 -86.46
CA PRO A 288 -60.60 12.54 -86.69
C PRO A 288 -61.35 12.87 -85.39
N ASP A 289 -61.48 11.86 -84.52
CA ASP A 289 -62.23 11.98 -83.28
C ASP A 289 -61.51 12.84 -82.24
N GLY A 290 -60.18 12.81 -82.17
CA GLY A 290 -59.42 13.71 -81.32
C GLY A 290 -59.40 15.16 -81.81
N TYR A 291 -59.58 15.43 -83.11
CA TYR A 291 -59.85 16.79 -83.59
C TYR A 291 -61.25 17.27 -83.17
N VAL A 292 -62.29 16.48 -83.40
CA VAL A 292 -63.67 16.81 -82.98
C VAL A 292 -63.76 16.96 -81.45
N LYS A 293 -63.12 16.07 -80.69
CA LYS A 293 -63.00 16.16 -79.23
C LYS A 293 -62.29 17.44 -78.78
N ARG A 294 -61.24 17.89 -79.47
CA ARG A 294 -60.57 19.18 -79.19
C ARG A 294 -61.48 20.39 -79.47
N ILE A 295 -62.27 20.37 -80.55
CA ILE A 295 -63.29 21.40 -80.80
C ILE A 295 -64.30 21.43 -79.63
N LEU A 296 -64.87 20.28 -79.26
CA LEU A 296 -65.88 20.18 -78.20
C LEU A 296 -65.38 20.59 -76.81
N ILE A 297 -64.06 20.52 -76.55
CA ILE A 297 -63.45 20.88 -75.26
C ILE A 297 -62.93 22.33 -75.26
N TYR A 298 -62.36 22.85 -76.36
CA TYR A 298 -61.62 24.12 -76.38
C TYR A 298 -62.23 25.22 -77.28
N ALA A 299 -63.10 24.89 -78.23
CA ALA A 299 -63.62 25.85 -79.20
C ALA A 299 -65.05 26.30 -78.84
N LYS A 300 -65.16 27.45 -78.14
CA LYS A 300 -66.34 28.36 -78.12
C LYS A 300 -67.77 27.78 -77.91
N TYR A 301 -67.93 26.53 -77.46
CA TYR A 301 -69.20 25.97 -76.94
C TYR A 301 -69.19 26.02 -75.40
N PRO A 302 -69.46 27.17 -74.74
CA PRO A 302 -68.95 27.46 -73.40
C PRO A 302 -69.74 26.77 -72.27
N LEU A 303 -70.65 25.86 -72.62
CA LEU A 303 -71.67 25.28 -71.74
C LEU A 303 -71.90 23.78 -71.99
N VAL A 304 -71.02 23.10 -72.73
CA VAL A 304 -71.01 21.62 -72.71
C VAL A 304 -70.26 21.18 -71.46
N GLY A 305 -71.00 20.83 -70.40
CA GLY A 305 -70.43 20.27 -69.18
C GLY A 305 -69.80 18.88 -69.41
N PRO A 306 -69.01 18.36 -68.45
CA PRO A 306 -68.48 17.00 -68.54
C PRO A 306 -69.56 15.92 -68.66
N GLU A 307 -70.74 16.16 -68.08
CA GLU A 307 -71.97 15.38 -68.28
C GLU A 307 -72.38 15.31 -69.76
N GLY A 308 -72.37 16.45 -70.45
CA GLY A 308 -72.72 16.54 -71.87
C GLY A 308 -71.73 15.80 -72.76
N LEU A 309 -70.42 15.92 -72.50
CA LEU A 309 -69.38 15.16 -73.21
C LEU A 309 -69.57 13.65 -73.05
N LYS A 310 -69.86 13.20 -71.82
CA LYS A 310 -70.12 11.79 -71.48
C LYS A 310 -71.41 11.27 -72.11
N ALA A 311 -72.50 12.04 -72.08
CA ALA A 311 -73.77 11.73 -72.73
C ALA A 311 -73.66 11.66 -74.26
N MET A 312 -72.83 12.50 -74.87
CA MET A 312 -72.47 12.41 -76.29
C MET A 312 -71.59 11.21 -76.64
N GLY A 313 -71.15 10.41 -75.66
CA GLY A 313 -70.25 9.26 -75.87
C GLY A 313 -68.82 9.65 -76.21
N VAL A 314 -68.37 10.86 -75.87
CA VAL A 314 -67.00 11.30 -76.06
C VAL A 314 -66.18 10.85 -74.84
N SER A 315 -65.22 9.94 -75.05
CA SER A 315 -64.31 9.50 -73.98
C SER A 315 -63.34 10.64 -73.64
N VAL A 316 -63.51 11.24 -72.47
CA VAL A 316 -62.67 12.33 -71.97
C VAL A 316 -62.14 11.97 -70.57
N SER A 317 -60.82 12.10 -70.41
CA SER A 317 -60.15 11.85 -69.13
C SER A 317 -60.35 13.03 -68.18
N GLY A 318 -60.25 12.77 -66.87
CA GLY A 318 -60.27 13.85 -65.87
C GLY A 318 -59.11 14.84 -66.03
N GLN A 319 -58.01 14.44 -66.68
CA GLN A 319 -56.88 15.33 -66.95
C GLN A 319 -57.20 16.30 -68.09
N GLU A 320 -57.76 15.81 -69.21
CA GLU A 320 -58.14 16.68 -70.33
C GLU A 320 -59.18 17.73 -69.92
N LEU A 321 -60.12 17.36 -69.04
CA LEU A 321 -61.10 18.30 -68.50
C LEU A 321 -60.48 19.27 -67.48
N ARG A 322 -59.51 18.83 -66.67
CA ARG A 322 -58.73 19.72 -65.80
C ARG A 322 -57.97 20.76 -66.61
N ASP A 323 -57.28 20.34 -67.66
CA ASP A 323 -56.46 21.20 -68.52
C ASP A 323 -57.34 22.16 -69.36
N ALA A 324 -58.61 21.82 -69.58
CA ALA A 324 -59.64 22.69 -70.15
C ALA A 324 -60.34 23.61 -69.13
N GLY A 325 -59.99 23.54 -67.84
CA GLY A 325 -60.49 24.46 -66.80
C GLY A 325 -61.82 24.08 -66.13
N TYR A 326 -62.34 22.86 -66.31
CA TYR A 326 -63.54 22.40 -65.60
C TYR A 326 -63.30 22.30 -64.08
N THR A 327 -64.28 22.72 -63.28
CA THR A 327 -64.18 22.69 -61.82
C THR A 327 -64.40 21.28 -61.27
N LEU A 328 -63.88 21.01 -60.08
CA LEU A 328 -64.02 19.67 -59.48
C LEU A 328 -65.49 19.31 -59.16
N GLU A 329 -66.32 20.33 -58.88
CA GLU A 329 -67.76 20.16 -58.67
C GLU A 329 -68.45 19.66 -59.94
N GLN A 330 -68.09 20.22 -61.11
CA GLN A 330 -68.59 19.78 -62.42
C GLN A 330 -68.15 18.35 -62.74
N LEU A 331 -66.91 17.99 -62.41
CA LEU A 331 -66.40 16.61 -62.56
C LEU A 331 -67.11 15.63 -61.63
N LYS A 332 -67.41 16.04 -60.39
CA LYS A 332 -68.14 15.21 -59.43
C LYS A 332 -69.61 15.02 -59.83
N ALA A 333 -70.28 16.07 -60.31
CA ALA A 333 -71.65 15.99 -60.82
C ALA A 333 -71.75 15.02 -62.02
N ALA A 334 -70.75 15.07 -62.92
CA ALA A 334 -70.60 14.12 -64.03
C ALA A 334 -70.25 12.67 -63.63
N GLY A 335 -70.15 12.38 -62.33
CA GLY A 335 -69.88 11.04 -61.82
C GLY A 335 -68.48 10.54 -62.19
N TYR A 336 -67.47 11.40 -62.15
CA TYR A 336 -66.08 10.94 -62.07
C TYR A 336 -65.81 10.35 -60.68
N THR A 337 -65.10 9.23 -60.61
CA THR A 337 -64.71 8.64 -59.32
C THR A 337 -63.45 9.31 -58.78
N GLY A 338 -63.24 9.23 -57.46
CA GLY A 338 -62.00 9.70 -56.85
C GLY A 338 -60.74 9.03 -57.44
N GLU A 339 -60.86 7.78 -57.90
CA GLU A 339 -59.78 7.03 -58.56
C GLU A 339 -59.43 7.64 -59.93
N GLN A 340 -60.46 7.94 -60.75
CA GLN A 340 -60.27 8.61 -62.05
C GLN A 340 -59.65 10.00 -61.90
N LEU A 341 -60.02 10.74 -60.86
CA LEU A 341 -59.45 12.07 -60.58
C LEU A 341 -58.03 11.98 -59.97
N LYS A 342 -57.74 10.94 -59.19
CA LYS A 342 -56.38 10.65 -58.73
C LYS A 342 -55.44 10.32 -59.90
N ALA A 343 -55.91 9.53 -60.88
CA ALA A 343 -55.17 9.30 -62.12
C ALA A 343 -54.95 10.61 -62.91
N ALA A 344 -55.91 11.53 -62.88
CA ALA A 344 -55.78 12.91 -63.39
C ALA A 344 -54.94 13.87 -62.49
N ARG A 345 -54.17 13.31 -61.55
CA ARG A 345 -53.24 14.04 -60.65
C ARG A 345 -53.90 15.08 -59.76
N TYR A 346 -55.17 14.90 -59.38
CA TYR A 346 -55.76 15.69 -58.30
C TYR A 346 -55.23 15.23 -56.93
N THR A 347 -55.02 16.18 -56.01
CA THR A 347 -54.61 15.88 -54.63
C THR A 347 -55.81 15.51 -53.77
N ALA A 348 -55.59 14.78 -52.67
CA ALA A 348 -56.64 14.49 -51.70
C ALA A 348 -57.27 15.76 -51.10
N GLU A 349 -56.50 16.84 -51.00
CA GLU A 349 -56.97 18.16 -50.55
C GLU A 349 -57.93 18.79 -51.56
N GLN A 350 -57.60 18.75 -52.85
CA GLN A 350 -58.47 19.24 -53.92
C GLN A 350 -59.78 18.44 -53.98
N LEU A 351 -59.71 17.10 -53.86
CA LEU A 351 -60.90 16.27 -53.83
C LEU A 351 -61.76 16.50 -52.57
N LYS A 352 -61.15 16.68 -51.40
CA LYS A 352 -61.83 17.07 -50.16
C LYS A 352 -62.55 18.42 -50.31
N ALA A 353 -61.90 19.40 -50.94
CA ALA A 353 -62.49 20.73 -51.18
C ALA A 353 -63.69 20.66 -52.13
N GLY A 354 -63.64 19.84 -53.19
CA GLY A 354 -64.80 19.52 -54.04
C GLY A 354 -65.75 18.46 -53.45
N GLY A 355 -65.68 18.21 -52.14
CA GLY A 355 -66.67 17.47 -51.37
C GLY A 355 -66.63 15.94 -51.52
N TYR A 356 -65.52 15.33 -51.95
CA TYR A 356 -65.38 13.86 -51.85
C TYR A 356 -65.22 13.43 -50.40
N THR A 357 -65.91 12.35 -49.99
CA THR A 357 -65.83 11.84 -48.61
C THR A 357 -64.53 11.08 -48.37
N LEU A 358 -64.17 10.90 -47.10
CA LEU A 358 -62.93 10.21 -46.74
C LEU A 358 -62.93 8.74 -47.20
N GLU A 359 -64.10 8.10 -47.19
CA GLU A 359 -64.32 6.74 -47.70
C GLU A 359 -64.04 6.68 -49.20
N GLN A 360 -64.54 7.64 -49.98
CA GLN A 360 -64.30 7.76 -51.42
C GLN A 360 -62.82 8.00 -51.74
N LEU A 361 -62.10 8.79 -50.92
CA LEU A 361 -60.65 8.98 -51.08
C LEU A 361 -59.87 7.71 -50.73
N ARG A 362 -60.31 6.95 -49.73
CA ARG A 362 -59.70 5.66 -49.38
C ARG A 362 -59.93 4.61 -50.48
N GLU A 363 -61.13 4.56 -51.06
CA GLU A 363 -61.46 3.67 -52.18
C GLU A 363 -60.69 4.05 -53.46
N ALA A 364 -60.47 5.34 -53.69
CA ALA A 364 -59.48 5.82 -54.67
C ALA A 364 -58.01 5.51 -54.32
N GLY A 365 -57.76 4.84 -53.20
CA GLY A 365 -56.44 4.40 -52.76
C GLY A 365 -55.50 5.53 -52.32
N TYR A 366 -56.00 6.69 -51.89
CA TYR A 366 -55.12 7.71 -51.31
C TYR A 366 -54.45 7.18 -50.04
N THR A 367 -53.15 7.43 -49.91
CA THR A 367 -52.38 6.96 -48.74
C THR A 367 -52.67 7.81 -47.51
N ALA A 368 -52.39 7.27 -46.31
CA ALA A 368 -52.53 8.02 -45.07
C ALA A 368 -51.65 9.30 -45.07
N GLU A 369 -50.50 9.29 -45.77
CA GLU A 369 -49.66 10.49 -45.97
C GLU A 369 -50.38 11.57 -46.78
N GLN A 370 -50.97 11.20 -47.92
CA GLN A 370 -51.71 12.12 -48.79
C GLN A 370 -52.94 12.70 -48.08
N LEU A 371 -53.61 11.90 -47.24
CA LEU A 371 -54.74 12.34 -46.43
C LEU A 371 -54.30 13.21 -45.23
N LYS A 372 -53.13 12.95 -44.66
CA LYS A 372 -52.51 13.82 -43.65
C LYS A 372 -52.19 15.19 -44.23
N ALA A 373 -51.64 15.26 -45.44
CA ALA A 373 -51.40 16.51 -46.16
C ALA A 373 -52.71 17.26 -46.44
N ALA A 374 -53.79 16.54 -46.78
CA ALA A 374 -55.15 17.08 -46.89
C ALA A 374 -55.82 17.43 -45.54
N GLY A 375 -55.09 17.39 -44.42
CA GLY A 375 -55.56 17.81 -43.10
C GLY A 375 -56.59 16.88 -42.45
N TYR A 376 -56.56 15.57 -42.73
CA TYR A 376 -57.34 14.60 -41.95
C TYR A 376 -56.64 14.22 -40.65
N THR A 377 -57.41 14.02 -39.58
CA THR A 377 -56.89 13.58 -38.28
C THR A 377 -56.80 12.06 -38.18
N ALA A 378 -55.97 11.56 -37.26
CA ALA A 378 -55.83 10.12 -37.04
C ALA A 378 -57.16 9.43 -36.66
N GLY A 379 -58.03 10.12 -35.92
CA GLY A 379 -59.36 9.61 -35.54
C GLY A 379 -60.33 9.52 -36.73
N GLN A 380 -60.28 10.49 -37.66
CA GLN A 380 -61.04 10.43 -38.91
C GLN A 380 -60.58 9.26 -39.78
N LEU A 381 -59.28 9.06 -39.93
CA LEU A 381 -58.75 7.90 -40.66
C LEU A 381 -59.09 6.57 -39.97
N LYS A 382 -59.10 6.52 -38.63
CA LYS A 382 -59.56 5.34 -37.88
C LYS A 382 -61.02 5.00 -38.17
N ALA A 383 -61.90 6.01 -38.23
CA ALA A 383 -63.30 5.81 -38.60
C ALA A 383 -63.45 5.28 -40.04
N ALA A 384 -62.63 5.77 -40.97
CA ALA A 384 -62.48 5.22 -42.33
C ALA A 384 -61.72 3.87 -42.39
N ARG A 385 -61.48 3.22 -41.25
CA ARG A 385 -60.83 1.91 -41.11
C ARG A 385 -59.40 1.83 -41.66
N TYR A 386 -58.64 2.92 -41.63
CA TYR A 386 -57.19 2.80 -41.68
C TYR A 386 -56.68 2.20 -40.36
N ASP A 387 -55.57 1.45 -40.43
CA ASP A 387 -54.91 0.90 -39.26
C ASP A 387 -53.73 1.77 -38.78
N ALA A 388 -53.18 1.43 -37.61
CA ALA A 388 -52.09 2.19 -37.01
C ALA A 388 -50.75 2.06 -37.78
N GLU A 389 -50.54 0.99 -38.55
CA GLU A 389 -49.33 0.80 -39.36
C GLU A 389 -49.36 1.71 -40.58
N GLN A 390 -50.50 1.74 -41.28
CA GLN A 390 -50.77 2.66 -42.39
C GLN A 390 -50.60 4.12 -41.98
N LEU A 391 -51.11 4.52 -40.81
CA LEU A 391 -50.93 5.89 -40.30
C LEU A 391 -49.49 6.17 -39.88
N LYS A 392 -48.79 5.22 -39.26
CA LYS A 392 -47.38 5.35 -38.89
C LYS A 392 -46.50 5.53 -40.13
N ALA A 393 -46.75 4.74 -41.18
CA ALA A 393 -46.12 4.90 -42.50
C ALA A 393 -46.49 6.25 -43.15
N GLY A 394 -47.74 6.70 -42.99
CA GLY A 394 -48.19 8.05 -43.36
C GLY A 394 -47.67 9.20 -42.48
N GLY A 395 -46.70 8.93 -41.61
CA GLY A 395 -46.03 9.92 -40.77
C GLY A 395 -46.87 10.49 -39.63
N TYR A 396 -47.98 9.87 -39.21
CA TYR A 396 -48.68 10.27 -37.99
C TYR A 396 -47.84 9.90 -36.76
N THR A 397 -47.74 10.84 -35.82
CA THR A 397 -47.04 10.62 -34.55
C THR A 397 -47.87 9.75 -33.61
N LEU A 398 -47.20 9.03 -32.70
CA LEU A 398 -47.89 8.21 -31.68
C LEU A 398 -48.80 9.01 -30.75
N LYS A 399 -48.54 10.31 -30.56
CA LYS A 399 -49.45 11.24 -29.85
C LYS A 399 -50.73 11.50 -30.64
N GLN A 400 -50.63 11.67 -31.96
CA GLN A 400 -51.80 11.79 -32.83
C GLN A 400 -52.58 10.47 -32.88
N LEU A 401 -51.90 9.32 -32.87
CA LEU A 401 -52.57 8.01 -32.77
C LEU A 401 -53.28 7.82 -31.42
N LYS A 402 -52.68 8.25 -30.30
CA LYS A 402 -53.34 8.26 -28.97
C LYS A 402 -54.62 9.11 -29.01
N ALA A 403 -54.51 10.34 -29.51
CA ALA A 403 -55.65 11.26 -29.64
C ALA A 403 -56.71 10.79 -30.65
N GLY A 404 -56.31 10.01 -31.67
CA GLY A 404 -57.21 9.32 -32.60
C GLY A 404 -57.86 8.05 -32.02
N GLY A 405 -57.62 7.73 -30.75
CA GLY A 405 -58.24 6.60 -30.05
C GLY A 405 -57.70 5.23 -30.42
N TYR A 406 -56.49 5.11 -30.98
CA TYR A 406 -55.86 3.79 -31.20
C TYR A 406 -55.44 3.16 -29.88
N THR A 407 -55.78 1.89 -29.67
CA THR A 407 -55.44 1.15 -28.45
C THR A 407 -53.96 0.71 -28.48
N LEU A 408 -53.37 0.43 -27.32
CA LEU A 408 -51.99 -0.05 -27.27
C LEU A 408 -51.78 -1.40 -27.96
N GLU A 409 -52.79 -2.26 -27.99
CA GLU A 409 -52.79 -3.50 -28.79
C GLU A 409 -52.68 -3.20 -30.30
N GLN A 410 -53.44 -2.22 -30.80
CA GLN A 410 -53.38 -1.77 -32.20
C GLN A 410 -52.00 -1.17 -32.52
N LEU A 411 -51.40 -0.44 -31.58
CA LEU A 411 -50.05 0.11 -31.73
C LEU A 411 -48.97 -0.99 -31.67
N LYS A 412 -49.16 -2.03 -30.85
CA LYS A 412 -48.28 -3.19 -30.76
C LYS A 412 -48.32 -4.03 -32.04
N ALA A 413 -49.51 -4.22 -32.61
CA ALA A 413 -49.70 -4.84 -33.93
C ALA A 413 -48.97 -4.04 -35.03
N ALA A 414 -49.06 -2.70 -35.01
CA ALA A 414 -48.30 -1.77 -35.86
C ALA A 414 -46.80 -1.64 -35.48
N ARG A 415 -46.25 -2.64 -34.78
CA ARG A 415 -44.83 -2.77 -34.41
C ARG A 415 -44.25 -1.52 -33.72
N CYS A 416 -45.04 -0.87 -32.87
CA CYS A 416 -44.54 0.22 -32.03
C CYS A 416 -43.78 -0.36 -30.84
N THR A 417 -42.57 0.12 -30.60
CA THR A 417 -41.77 -0.32 -29.45
C THR A 417 -42.20 0.43 -28.18
N ALA A 418 -41.95 -0.17 -27.01
CA ALA A 418 -42.19 0.50 -25.73
C ALA A 418 -41.38 1.81 -25.60
N GLU A 419 -40.21 1.92 -26.25
CA GLU A 419 -39.41 3.16 -26.29
C GLU A 419 -40.12 4.28 -27.08
N GLN A 420 -40.65 3.95 -28.27
CA GLN A 420 -41.43 4.88 -29.08
C GLN A 420 -42.67 5.38 -28.33
N LEU A 421 -43.30 4.51 -27.53
CA LEU A 421 -44.45 4.84 -26.70
C LEU A 421 -44.07 5.63 -25.44
N LYS A 422 -42.92 5.35 -24.80
CA LYS A 422 -42.35 6.17 -23.71
C LYS A 422 -42.13 7.62 -24.19
N ALA A 423 -41.51 7.80 -25.36
CA ALA A 423 -41.33 9.11 -25.98
C ALA A 423 -42.67 9.82 -26.33
N ALA A 424 -43.72 9.04 -26.62
CA ALA A 424 -45.07 9.54 -26.85
C ALA A 424 -45.85 9.87 -25.56
N ARG A 425 -45.27 9.65 -24.37
CA ARG A 425 -45.88 9.81 -23.04
C ARG A 425 -47.02 8.82 -22.75
N TYR A 426 -46.84 7.55 -23.11
CA TYR A 426 -47.63 6.47 -22.50
C TYR A 426 -47.07 6.14 -21.11
N THR A 427 -47.97 5.89 -20.14
CA THR A 427 -47.57 5.45 -18.79
C THR A 427 -47.20 3.97 -18.79
N LEU A 428 -46.45 3.53 -17.79
CA LEU A 428 -46.08 2.12 -17.72
C LEU A 428 -47.26 1.20 -17.36
N GLU A 429 -48.25 1.73 -16.65
CA GLU A 429 -49.54 1.05 -16.42
C GLU A 429 -50.30 0.83 -17.72
N GLU A 430 -50.37 1.85 -18.60
CA GLU A 430 -50.96 1.71 -19.93
C GLU A 430 -50.21 0.63 -20.73
N LEU A 431 -48.86 0.65 -20.75
CA LEU A 431 -48.06 -0.36 -21.46
C LEU A 431 -48.26 -1.79 -20.91
N LYS A 432 -48.38 -1.94 -19.59
CA LYS A 432 -48.69 -3.22 -18.93
C LYS A 432 -50.07 -3.74 -19.34
N ALA A 433 -51.08 -2.88 -19.35
CA ALA A 433 -52.43 -3.22 -19.83
C ALA A 433 -52.45 -3.53 -21.34
N GLY A 434 -51.62 -2.85 -22.13
CA GLY A 434 -51.38 -3.15 -23.55
C GLY A 434 -50.52 -4.41 -23.81
N GLY A 435 -50.21 -5.20 -22.78
CA GLY A 435 -49.51 -6.47 -22.89
C GLY A 435 -48.04 -6.37 -23.28
N TYR A 436 -47.35 -5.24 -23.04
CA TYR A 436 -45.90 -5.17 -23.22
C TYR A 436 -45.18 -5.96 -22.11
N THR A 437 -44.19 -6.78 -22.50
CA THR A 437 -43.46 -7.62 -21.54
C THR A 437 -42.42 -6.82 -20.76
N LEU A 438 -42.03 -7.32 -19.58
CA LEU A 438 -40.95 -6.69 -18.80
C LEU A 438 -39.63 -6.60 -19.56
N GLU A 439 -39.35 -7.54 -20.47
CA GLU A 439 -38.19 -7.48 -21.36
C GLU A 439 -38.28 -6.28 -22.33
N GLN A 440 -39.44 -6.07 -22.98
CA GLN A 440 -39.69 -4.93 -23.85
C GLN A 440 -39.61 -3.59 -23.09
N LEU A 441 -40.07 -3.56 -21.83
CA LEU A 441 -39.95 -2.38 -20.96
C LEU A 441 -38.49 -2.12 -20.51
N ARG A 442 -37.71 -3.18 -20.30
CA ARG A 442 -36.27 -3.10 -19.99
C ARG A 442 -35.47 -2.55 -21.18
N GLU A 443 -35.75 -3.03 -22.40
CA GLU A 443 -35.18 -2.50 -23.64
C GLU A 443 -35.51 -1.02 -23.84
N ALA A 444 -36.75 -0.62 -23.54
CA ALA A 444 -37.22 0.76 -23.52
C ALA A 444 -36.67 1.62 -22.36
N ARG A 445 -35.71 1.09 -21.59
CA ARG A 445 -35.01 1.79 -20.50
C ARG A 445 -35.98 2.37 -19.46
N TYR A 446 -36.96 1.59 -19.04
CA TYR A 446 -37.66 1.86 -17.79
C TYR A 446 -36.81 1.44 -16.59
N TYR A 447 -36.72 2.32 -15.60
CA TYR A 447 -36.02 2.10 -14.35
C TYR A 447 -36.84 1.18 -13.44
N LEU A 448 -36.16 0.44 -12.57
CA LEU A 448 -36.83 -0.51 -11.67
C LEU A 448 -37.82 0.13 -10.70
N ASP A 449 -37.58 1.37 -10.28
CA ASP A 449 -38.54 2.15 -9.49
C ASP A 449 -39.81 2.45 -10.31
N GLU A 450 -39.70 2.84 -11.59
CA GLU A 450 -40.86 3.04 -12.48
C GLU A 450 -41.69 1.74 -12.65
N LEU A 451 -41.02 0.57 -12.67
CA LEU A 451 -41.69 -0.74 -12.73
C LEU A 451 -42.41 -1.08 -11.42
N LYS A 452 -41.78 -0.77 -10.29
CA LYS A 452 -42.33 -0.99 -8.96
C LYS A 452 -43.59 -0.14 -8.72
N ASP A 453 -43.53 1.14 -9.09
CA ASP A 453 -44.63 2.08 -8.91
C ASP A 453 -45.85 1.69 -9.78
N ALA A 454 -45.62 1.12 -10.97
CA ALA A 454 -46.66 0.51 -11.80
C ALA A 454 -47.10 -0.91 -11.35
N GLY A 455 -46.83 -1.26 -10.09
CA GLY A 455 -47.30 -2.47 -9.43
C GLY A 455 -46.78 -3.78 -10.01
N TYR A 456 -45.54 -3.83 -10.53
CA TYR A 456 -44.89 -5.10 -10.83
C TYR A 456 -44.37 -5.76 -9.55
N THR A 457 -44.74 -7.02 -9.31
CA THR A 457 -44.27 -7.77 -8.14
C THR A 457 -42.84 -8.26 -8.33
N LEU A 458 -42.14 -8.58 -7.24
CA LEU A 458 -40.79 -9.14 -7.31
C LEU A 458 -40.71 -10.48 -8.06
N GLU A 459 -41.75 -11.30 -7.97
CA GLU A 459 -41.88 -12.55 -8.73
C GLU A 459 -42.01 -12.25 -10.23
N GLN A 460 -42.80 -11.24 -10.62
CA GLN A 460 -42.91 -10.80 -12.01
C GLN A 460 -41.58 -10.24 -12.52
N LEU A 461 -40.88 -9.42 -11.73
CA LEU A 461 -39.55 -8.91 -12.07
C LEU A 461 -38.53 -10.05 -12.25
N LYS A 462 -38.56 -11.06 -11.38
CA LYS A 462 -37.73 -12.27 -11.50
C LYS A 462 -38.05 -13.07 -12.77
N ALA A 463 -39.33 -13.28 -13.08
CA ALA A 463 -39.77 -13.92 -14.32
C ALA A 463 -39.41 -13.11 -15.57
N GLY A 464 -39.40 -11.77 -15.47
CA GLY A 464 -38.91 -10.85 -16.49
C GLY A 464 -37.37 -10.78 -16.62
N GLY A 465 -36.63 -11.68 -15.97
CA GLY A 465 -35.18 -11.80 -16.11
C GLY A 465 -34.37 -10.72 -15.40
N TYR A 466 -34.92 -10.05 -14.38
CA TYR A 466 -34.13 -9.20 -13.50
C TYR A 466 -33.33 -10.06 -12.51
N THR A 467 -32.07 -9.67 -12.27
CA THR A 467 -31.19 -10.36 -11.31
C THR A 467 -31.28 -9.71 -9.92
N ALA A 468 -30.94 -10.47 -8.88
CA ALA A 468 -30.85 -9.94 -7.52
C ALA A 468 -29.87 -8.76 -7.38
N GLY A 469 -28.85 -8.67 -8.26
CA GLY A 469 -27.93 -7.52 -8.32
C GLY A 469 -28.62 -6.26 -8.81
N GLN A 470 -29.30 -6.33 -9.95
CA GLN A 470 -30.05 -5.20 -10.51
C GLN A 470 -31.13 -4.68 -9.54
N LEU A 471 -31.79 -5.60 -8.82
CA LEU A 471 -32.78 -5.23 -7.80
C LEU A 471 -32.15 -4.61 -6.54
N LYS A 472 -30.96 -5.07 -6.13
CA LYS A 472 -30.21 -4.45 -5.03
C LYS A 472 -29.75 -3.03 -5.37
N ASP A 473 -29.33 -2.80 -6.62
CA ASP A 473 -28.97 -1.46 -7.11
C ASP A 473 -30.21 -0.53 -7.11
N ALA A 474 -31.39 -1.09 -7.39
CA ALA A 474 -32.70 -0.46 -7.18
C ALA A 474 -33.21 -0.52 -5.72
N ARG A 475 -32.30 -0.64 -4.74
CA ARG A 475 -32.55 -0.52 -3.29
C ARG A 475 -33.56 -1.50 -2.68
N TYR A 476 -33.86 -2.61 -3.35
CA TYR A 476 -34.59 -3.71 -2.69
C TYR A 476 -33.76 -4.30 -1.54
N THR A 477 -34.42 -4.82 -0.51
CA THR A 477 -33.74 -5.48 0.63
C THR A 477 -33.57 -6.98 0.40
N ALA A 478 -32.60 -7.60 1.09
CA ALA A 478 -32.43 -9.05 1.05
C ALA A 478 -33.69 -9.83 1.49
N GLU A 479 -34.46 -9.25 2.42
CA GLU A 479 -35.74 -9.80 2.90
C GLU A 479 -36.81 -9.77 1.81
N GLN A 480 -36.98 -8.62 1.14
CA GLN A 480 -37.90 -8.48 0.02
C GLN A 480 -37.53 -9.47 -1.10
N LEU A 481 -36.25 -9.58 -1.46
CA LEU A 481 -35.82 -10.52 -2.49
C LEU A 481 -35.99 -11.99 -2.08
N LYS A 482 -35.78 -12.33 -0.81
CA LYS A 482 -36.09 -13.67 -0.28
C LYS A 482 -37.59 -13.98 -0.40
N ALA A 483 -38.46 -13.03 -0.05
CA ALA A 483 -39.91 -13.17 -0.23
C ALA A 483 -40.31 -13.28 -1.71
N GLY A 484 -39.62 -12.56 -2.61
CA GLY A 484 -39.71 -12.73 -4.07
C GLY A 484 -39.04 -14.00 -4.64
N GLY A 485 -38.68 -14.96 -3.77
CA GLY A 485 -38.15 -16.27 -4.15
C GLY A 485 -36.71 -16.28 -4.65
N TYR A 486 -35.89 -15.26 -4.41
CA TYR A 486 -34.46 -15.32 -4.73
C TYR A 486 -33.71 -16.19 -3.72
N THR A 487 -32.83 -17.07 -4.22
CA THR A 487 -32.09 -18.01 -3.36
C THR A 487 -30.91 -17.32 -2.66
N LEU A 488 -30.46 -17.89 -1.54
CA LEU A 488 -29.30 -17.38 -0.81
C LEU A 488 -28.04 -17.23 -1.69
N GLN A 489 -27.81 -18.16 -2.63
CA GLN A 489 -26.71 -18.07 -3.58
C GLN A 489 -26.86 -16.88 -4.55
N GLN A 490 -28.08 -16.61 -5.03
CA GLN A 490 -28.36 -15.44 -5.87
C GLN A 490 -28.16 -14.12 -5.11
N LEU A 491 -28.56 -14.06 -3.84
CA LEU A 491 -28.33 -12.89 -2.99
C LEU A 491 -26.84 -12.69 -2.67
N LYS A 492 -26.10 -13.77 -2.43
CA LYS A 492 -24.64 -13.71 -2.27
C LYS A 492 -23.94 -13.25 -3.54
N ALA A 493 -24.34 -13.73 -4.71
CA ALA A 493 -23.81 -13.28 -6.00
C ALA A 493 -24.12 -11.80 -6.28
N ALA A 494 -25.27 -11.30 -5.80
CA ALA A 494 -25.60 -9.87 -5.76
C ALA A 494 -24.81 -9.07 -4.69
N GLY A 495 -23.91 -9.72 -3.95
CA GLY A 495 -23.06 -9.08 -2.95
C GLY A 495 -23.81 -8.60 -1.71
N TYR A 496 -24.93 -9.21 -1.33
CA TYR A 496 -25.49 -8.97 0.01
C TYR A 496 -24.54 -9.52 1.08
N THR A 497 -24.35 -8.77 2.16
CA THR A 497 -23.48 -9.20 3.26
C THR A 497 -24.19 -10.23 4.14
N ALA A 498 -23.40 -11.04 4.87
CA ALA A 498 -23.95 -11.97 5.86
C ALA A 498 -24.84 -11.25 6.90
N GLY A 499 -24.53 -10.01 7.27
CA GLY A 499 -25.34 -9.18 8.16
C GLY A 499 -26.71 -8.83 7.57
N GLN A 500 -26.76 -8.42 6.30
CA GLN A 500 -28.01 -8.14 5.60
C GLN A 500 -28.89 -9.39 5.46
N LEU A 501 -28.28 -10.56 5.27
CA LEU A 501 -29.00 -11.83 5.15
C LEU A 501 -29.46 -12.40 6.49
N LYS A 502 -28.66 -12.22 7.55
CA LYS A 502 -29.09 -12.46 8.94
C LYS A 502 -30.31 -11.62 9.30
N ALA A 503 -30.32 -10.33 8.94
CA ALA A 503 -31.48 -9.46 9.11
C ALA A 503 -32.70 -9.94 8.29
N ALA A 504 -32.48 -10.46 7.07
CA ALA A 504 -33.50 -11.14 6.27
C ALA A 504 -33.90 -12.55 6.79
N GLY A 505 -33.52 -12.92 8.02
CA GLY A 505 -33.88 -14.17 8.67
C GLY A 505 -33.23 -15.42 8.05
N TYR A 506 -32.03 -15.32 7.47
CA TYR A 506 -31.21 -16.51 7.18
C TYR A 506 -30.43 -16.96 8.42
N THR A 507 -30.43 -18.28 8.68
CA THR A 507 -29.73 -18.84 9.85
C THR A 507 -28.22 -18.92 9.62
N LEU A 508 -27.45 -19.03 10.71
CA LEU A 508 -25.99 -19.20 10.64
C LEU A 508 -25.59 -20.43 9.79
N GLU A 509 -26.31 -21.54 9.94
CA GLU A 509 -26.10 -22.76 9.16
C GLU A 509 -26.37 -22.55 7.66
N GLN A 510 -27.45 -21.83 7.32
CA GLN A 510 -27.76 -21.46 5.94
C GLN A 510 -26.65 -20.59 5.34
N LEU A 511 -26.16 -19.57 6.07
CA LEU A 511 -25.07 -18.72 5.61
C LEU A 511 -23.75 -19.50 5.43
N LYS A 512 -23.44 -20.41 6.36
CA LYS A 512 -22.30 -21.33 6.26
C LYS A 512 -22.41 -22.24 5.03
N ALA A 513 -23.57 -22.84 4.78
CA ALA A 513 -23.84 -23.65 3.58
C ALA A 513 -23.84 -22.82 2.28
N GLY A 514 -24.24 -21.54 2.35
CA GLY A 514 -24.05 -20.53 1.30
C GLY A 514 -22.59 -20.12 1.08
N GLY A 515 -21.66 -20.67 1.87
CA GLY A 515 -20.21 -20.44 1.76
C GLY A 515 -19.75 -19.06 2.21
N TYR A 516 -20.47 -18.39 3.11
CA TYR A 516 -19.93 -17.19 3.77
C TYR A 516 -18.74 -17.56 4.64
N THR A 517 -17.67 -16.76 4.56
CA THR A 517 -16.45 -17.02 5.35
C THR A 517 -16.68 -16.70 6.82
N LEU A 518 -15.85 -17.26 7.69
CA LEU A 518 -15.98 -17.04 9.13
C LEU A 518 -15.78 -15.55 9.48
N GLU A 519 -14.91 -14.85 8.77
CA GLU A 519 -14.74 -13.38 8.87
C GLU A 519 -16.04 -12.63 8.53
N GLN A 520 -16.71 -12.97 7.42
CA GLN A 520 -18.00 -12.37 7.04
C GLN A 520 -19.10 -12.65 8.07
N LEU A 521 -19.09 -13.84 8.70
CA LEU A 521 -20.01 -14.19 9.78
C LEU A 521 -19.70 -13.40 11.07
N ARG A 522 -18.43 -13.14 11.36
CA ARG A 522 -18.03 -12.26 12.46
C ARG A 522 -18.50 -10.83 12.23
N GLU A 523 -18.30 -10.28 11.03
CA GLU A 523 -18.79 -8.95 10.64
C GLU A 523 -20.32 -8.84 10.68
N ALA A 524 -21.03 -9.95 10.46
CA ALA A 524 -22.48 -10.07 10.68
C ALA A 524 -22.89 -10.16 12.17
N GLY A 525 -21.95 -9.97 13.10
CA GLY A 525 -22.19 -9.99 14.54
C GLY A 525 -22.63 -11.34 15.08
N TYR A 526 -22.13 -12.46 14.53
CA TYR A 526 -22.28 -13.76 15.20
C TYR A 526 -21.27 -13.89 16.34
N THR A 527 -21.73 -14.37 17.50
CA THR A 527 -20.87 -14.56 18.68
C THR A 527 -20.01 -15.83 18.57
N ALA A 528 -18.93 -15.91 19.34
CA ALA A 528 -18.10 -17.12 19.40
C ALA A 528 -18.92 -18.35 19.88
N GLU A 529 -19.92 -18.14 20.75
CA GLU A 529 -20.88 -19.15 21.20
C GLU A 529 -21.74 -19.69 20.04
N GLN A 530 -22.36 -18.78 19.26
CA GLN A 530 -23.18 -19.16 18.10
C GLN A 530 -22.35 -19.93 17.05
N LEU A 531 -21.10 -19.50 16.83
CA LEU A 531 -20.17 -20.18 15.92
C LEU A 531 -19.70 -21.53 16.47
N LYS A 532 -19.53 -21.67 17.79
CA LYS A 532 -19.27 -22.96 18.44
C LYS A 532 -20.44 -23.93 18.26
N ALA A 533 -21.68 -23.46 18.45
CA ALA A 533 -22.88 -24.26 18.21
C ALA A 533 -22.98 -24.71 16.74
N ALA A 534 -22.60 -23.86 15.79
CA ALA A 534 -22.47 -24.20 14.37
C ALA A 534 -21.23 -25.07 14.02
N GLY A 535 -20.53 -25.62 15.02
CA GLY A 535 -19.45 -26.60 14.86
C GLY A 535 -18.11 -26.03 14.39
N TYR A 536 -17.84 -24.73 14.59
CA TYR A 536 -16.49 -24.19 14.35
C TYR A 536 -15.52 -24.51 15.49
N THR A 537 -14.23 -24.61 15.18
CA THR A 537 -13.17 -24.86 16.17
C THR A 537 -12.51 -23.57 16.65
N ALA A 538 -11.83 -23.61 17.80
CA ALA A 538 -11.10 -22.46 18.33
C ALA A 538 -10.02 -21.94 17.35
N GLY A 539 -9.34 -22.83 16.61
CA GLY A 539 -8.35 -22.43 15.60
C GLY A 539 -8.99 -21.74 14.37
N GLN A 540 -10.18 -22.17 13.95
CA GLN A 540 -10.92 -21.50 12.87
C GLN A 540 -11.39 -20.10 13.30
N LEU A 541 -11.87 -19.94 14.54
CA LEU A 541 -12.21 -18.63 15.08
C LEU A 541 -10.98 -17.73 15.26
N LYS A 542 -9.84 -18.28 15.71
CA LYS A 542 -8.57 -17.55 15.78
C LYS A 542 -8.14 -17.01 14.42
N ALA A 543 -8.30 -17.79 13.35
CA ALA A 543 -7.99 -17.34 11.98
C ALA A 543 -8.86 -16.14 11.56
N ALA A 544 -10.15 -16.11 11.94
CA ALA A 544 -11.03 -14.94 11.78
C ALA A 544 -10.83 -13.84 12.84
N ARG A 545 -9.70 -13.87 13.55
CA ARG A 545 -9.23 -12.88 14.51
C ARG A 545 -10.14 -12.67 15.73
N TYR A 546 -10.87 -13.70 16.18
CA TYR A 546 -11.41 -13.68 17.54
C TYR A 546 -10.28 -13.85 18.55
N ASP A 547 -10.35 -13.14 19.67
CA ASP A 547 -9.40 -13.30 20.78
C ASP A 547 -9.81 -14.43 21.74
N ALA A 548 -8.91 -14.78 22.67
CA ALA A 548 -9.16 -15.87 23.60
C ALA A 548 -10.21 -15.53 24.67
N GLU A 549 -10.47 -14.25 24.97
CA GLU A 549 -11.49 -13.82 25.93
C GLU A 549 -12.89 -14.01 25.33
N GLN A 550 -13.08 -13.62 24.07
CA GLN A 550 -14.29 -13.86 23.29
C GLN A 550 -14.63 -15.36 23.18
N LEU A 551 -13.64 -16.22 22.95
CA LEU A 551 -13.88 -17.67 22.91
C LEU A 551 -14.14 -18.25 24.31
N LYS A 552 -13.45 -17.79 25.35
CA LYS A 552 -13.72 -18.18 26.74
C LYS A 552 -15.16 -17.83 27.14
N ALA A 553 -15.62 -16.62 26.81
CA ALA A 553 -17.01 -16.20 26.97
C ALA A 553 -17.97 -17.04 26.10
N GLY A 554 -17.57 -17.41 24.88
CA GLY A 554 -18.28 -18.38 24.02
C GLY A 554 -18.19 -19.85 24.49
N GLY A 555 -17.73 -20.10 25.72
CA GLY A 555 -17.68 -21.41 26.35
C GLY A 555 -16.60 -22.36 25.81
N TYR A 556 -15.57 -21.88 25.10
CA TYR A 556 -14.43 -22.72 24.74
C TYR A 556 -13.57 -22.98 25.98
N THR A 557 -13.23 -24.25 26.20
CA THR A 557 -12.34 -24.66 27.30
C THR A 557 -10.89 -24.29 27.00
N LEU A 558 -10.09 -24.13 28.05
CA LEU A 558 -8.65 -23.81 27.91
C LEU A 558 -7.90 -24.83 27.02
N LYS A 559 -8.24 -26.12 27.14
CA LYS A 559 -7.71 -27.19 26.28
C LYS A 559 -8.03 -26.97 24.80
N GLN A 560 -9.25 -26.52 24.49
CA GLN A 560 -9.67 -26.20 23.11
C GLN A 560 -8.97 -24.93 22.59
N LEU A 561 -8.80 -23.89 23.42
CA LEU A 561 -8.05 -22.69 23.04
C LEU A 561 -6.60 -23.02 22.71
N LYS A 562 -5.93 -23.82 23.55
CA LYS A 562 -4.55 -24.25 23.31
C LYS A 562 -4.43 -25.12 22.04
N ALA A 563 -5.36 -26.06 21.83
CA ALA A 563 -5.43 -26.84 20.59
C ALA A 563 -5.73 -25.97 19.35
N GLY A 564 -6.43 -24.85 19.53
CA GLY A 564 -6.62 -23.79 18.53
C GLY A 564 -5.39 -22.89 18.32
N GLY A 565 -4.27 -23.17 19.00
CA GLY A 565 -3.00 -22.47 18.81
C GLY A 565 -2.90 -21.09 19.49
N TYR A 566 -3.75 -20.78 20.48
CA TYR A 566 -3.56 -19.56 21.29
C TYR A 566 -2.29 -19.65 22.15
N THR A 567 -1.50 -18.59 22.17
CA THR A 567 -0.24 -18.55 22.95
C THR A 567 -0.50 -18.27 24.43
N ALA A 568 0.47 -18.55 25.29
CA ALA A 568 0.36 -18.26 26.73
C ALA A 568 0.03 -16.79 27.03
N GLY A 569 0.59 -15.84 26.26
CA GLY A 569 0.28 -14.40 26.38
C GLY A 569 -1.18 -14.10 26.02
N GLN A 570 -1.66 -14.60 24.88
CA GLN A 570 -3.07 -14.43 24.49
C GLN A 570 -4.05 -15.04 25.52
N LEU A 571 -3.63 -16.11 26.21
CA LEU A 571 -4.40 -16.72 27.28
C LEU A 571 -4.28 -15.96 28.62
N LYS A 572 -3.14 -15.28 28.87
CA LYS A 572 -2.98 -14.33 29.97
C LYS A 572 -3.92 -13.15 29.83
N ASP A 573 -4.02 -12.58 28.63
CA ASP A 573 -4.94 -11.48 28.31
C ASP A 573 -6.40 -11.90 28.55
N ALA A 574 -6.75 -13.15 28.18
CA ALA A 574 -8.03 -13.78 28.53
C ALA A 574 -8.19 -14.19 30.00
N ARG A 575 -7.33 -13.68 30.90
CA ARG A 575 -7.34 -13.88 32.35
C ARG A 575 -7.30 -15.35 32.78
N TYR A 576 -6.45 -16.16 32.14
CA TYR A 576 -6.06 -17.46 32.69
C TYR A 576 -4.86 -17.29 33.64
N THR A 577 -4.74 -18.14 34.65
CA THR A 577 -3.60 -18.14 35.58
C THR A 577 -2.45 -19.01 35.07
N ALA A 578 -1.24 -18.79 35.57
CA ALA A 578 -0.09 -19.65 35.28
C ALA A 578 -0.35 -21.11 35.68
N GLU A 579 -1.03 -21.33 36.81
CA GLU A 579 -1.47 -22.65 37.29
C GLU A 579 -2.39 -23.34 36.27
N GLN A 580 -3.44 -22.65 35.80
CA GLN A 580 -4.39 -23.19 34.82
C GLN A 580 -3.68 -23.56 33.51
N LEU A 581 -2.73 -22.73 33.05
CA LEU A 581 -1.93 -23.04 31.87
C LEU A 581 -0.94 -24.17 32.08
N LYS A 582 -0.30 -24.26 33.25
CA LYS A 582 0.57 -25.38 33.64
C LYS A 582 -0.21 -26.70 33.62
N THR A 583 -1.42 -26.73 34.19
CA THR A 583 -2.33 -27.89 34.16
C THR A 583 -2.82 -28.20 32.74
N ALA A 584 -2.99 -27.19 31.88
CA ALA A 584 -3.18 -27.38 30.43
C ALA A 584 -1.89 -27.77 29.67
N GLY A 585 -0.80 -28.09 30.38
CA GLY A 585 0.48 -28.58 29.87
C GLY A 585 1.34 -27.52 29.17
N CYS A 586 1.19 -26.23 29.50
CA CYS A 586 2.09 -25.18 28.99
C CYS A 586 3.43 -25.26 29.71
N THR A 587 4.52 -25.15 28.96
CA THR A 587 5.88 -25.17 29.56
C THR A 587 6.18 -23.83 30.24
N LEU A 588 7.10 -23.86 31.19
CA LEU A 588 7.57 -22.65 31.89
C LEU A 588 8.10 -21.58 30.91
N GLU A 589 8.84 -22.01 29.90
CA GLU A 589 9.33 -21.16 28.80
C GLU A 589 8.18 -20.49 28.04
N GLN A 590 7.13 -21.23 27.69
CA GLN A 590 5.94 -20.67 27.03
C GLN A 590 5.26 -19.61 27.90
N LEU A 591 5.19 -19.80 29.22
CA LEU A 591 4.61 -18.83 30.15
C LEU A 591 5.49 -17.57 30.30
N ASN A 592 6.81 -17.74 30.36
CA ASN A 592 7.75 -16.61 30.41
C ASN A 592 7.67 -15.75 29.14
N VAL A 593 7.68 -16.37 27.96
CA VAL A 593 7.43 -15.69 26.67
C VAL A 593 6.01 -15.10 26.59
N GLY A 594 5.04 -15.72 27.28
CA GLY A 594 3.70 -15.18 27.49
C GLY A 594 3.61 -14.01 28.49
N GLY A 595 4.75 -13.53 29.01
CA GLY A 595 4.83 -12.37 29.90
C GLY A 595 4.29 -12.62 31.31
N TYR A 596 4.21 -13.87 31.78
CA TYR A 596 3.91 -14.15 33.20
C TYR A 596 5.09 -13.69 34.08
N THR A 597 4.80 -12.96 35.15
CA THR A 597 5.84 -12.52 36.09
C THR A 597 6.33 -13.69 36.94
N LEU A 598 7.54 -13.59 37.49
CA LEU A 598 8.12 -14.65 38.30
C LEU A 598 7.28 -15.00 39.54
N GLU A 599 6.65 -14.00 40.16
CA GLU A 599 5.62 -14.17 41.20
C GLU A 599 4.42 -14.99 40.70
N GLN A 600 3.90 -14.69 39.51
CA GLN A 600 2.79 -15.43 38.91
C GLN A 600 3.18 -16.88 38.58
N LEU A 601 4.43 -17.12 38.20
CA LEU A 601 4.97 -18.46 37.96
C LEU A 601 5.13 -19.24 39.28
N LYS A 602 5.64 -18.60 40.34
CA LYS A 602 5.70 -19.20 41.69
C LYS A 602 4.30 -19.54 42.21
N ALA A 603 3.35 -18.61 42.12
CA ALA A 603 1.95 -18.85 42.46
C ALA A 603 1.29 -19.92 41.57
N GLY A 604 1.77 -20.09 40.33
CA GLY A 604 1.45 -21.21 39.44
C GLY A 604 2.05 -22.57 39.85
N GLY A 605 2.70 -22.64 41.01
CA GLY A 605 3.29 -23.84 41.58
C GLY A 605 4.55 -24.32 40.87
N PHE A 606 5.28 -23.49 40.13
CA PHE A 606 6.61 -23.85 39.61
C PHE A 606 7.64 -23.81 40.73
N THR A 607 8.45 -24.87 40.87
CA THR A 607 9.47 -24.96 41.92
C THR A 607 10.68 -24.09 41.59
N VAL A 608 11.45 -23.70 42.61
CA VAL A 608 12.69 -22.92 42.41
C VAL A 608 13.68 -23.65 41.51
N GLU A 609 13.78 -24.98 41.60
CA GLU A 609 14.60 -25.80 40.69
C GLU A 609 14.15 -25.66 39.22
N GLN A 610 12.84 -25.68 38.95
CA GLN A 610 12.28 -25.47 37.61
C GLN A 610 12.56 -24.05 37.09
N LEU A 611 12.47 -23.05 37.97
CA LEU A 611 12.80 -21.65 37.65
C LEU A 611 14.32 -21.47 37.40
N LYS A 612 15.18 -22.16 38.17
CA LYS A 612 16.63 -22.19 37.93
C LYS A 612 16.98 -22.83 36.59
N ALA A 613 16.33 -23.94 36.23
CA ALA A 613 16.49 -24.58 34.93
C ALA A 613 16.05 -23.65 33.77
N ALA A 614 15.05 -22.80 34.00
CA ALA A 614 14.65 -21.72 33.08
C ALA A 614 15.55 -20.46 33.13
N ARG A 615 16.70 -20.51 33.82
CA ARG A 615 17.75 -19.49 33.88
C ARG A 615 17.39 -18.19 34.62
N TYR A 616 16.43 -18.21 35.55
CA TYR A 616 16.28 -17.10 36.49
C TYR A 616 17.49 -17.03 37.44
N THR A 617 17.89 -15.82 37.86
CA THR A 617 18.96 -15.62 38.86
C THR A 617 18.43 -15.76 40.28
N ALA A 618 19.32 -15.94 41.25
CA ALA A 618 18.93 -15.96 42.66
C ALA A 618 18.29 -14.62 43.09
N GLU A 619 18.76 -13.50 42.53
CA GLU A 619 18.25 -12.14 42.79
C GLU A 619 16.80 -11.96 42.31
N GLN A 620 16.50 -12.43 41.09
CA GLN A 620 15.16 -12.37 40.52
C GLN A 620 14.18 -13.19 41.37
N LEU A 621 14.60 -14.36 41.84
CA LEU A 621 13.78 -15.19 42.71
C LEU A 621 13.59 -14.60 44.11
N LYS A 622 14.64 -13.99 44.71
CA LYS A 622 14.55 -13.25 45.97
C LYS A 622 13.54 -12.11 45.88
N THR A 623 13.61 -11.31 44.81
CA THR A 623 12.66 -10.20 44.57
C THR A 623 11.24 -10.68 44.30
N ALA A 624 11.06 -11.86 43.68
CA ALA A 624 9.77 -12.53 43.55
C ALA A 624 9.29 -13.29 44.82
N GLY A 625 9.88 -13.02 45.98
CA GLY A 625 9.46 -13.59 47.26
C GLY A 625 9.86 -15.04 47.49
N CYS A 626 10.98 -15.51 46.92
CA CYS A 626 11.58 -16.79 47.31
C CYS A 626 12.41 -16.64 48.58
N THR A 627 12.21 -17.55 49.53
CA THR A 627 13.02 -17.62 50.74
C THR A 627 14.39 -18.20 50.43
N LEU A 628 15.37 -17.88 51.27
CA LEU A 628 16.73 -18.40 51.13
C LEU A 628 16.79 -19.94 51.23
N GLU A 629 15.89 -20.54 52.01
CA GLU A 629 15.71 -22.00 52.07
C GLU A 629 15.21 -22.58 50.75
N GLU A 630 14.22 -21.95 50.12
CA GLU A 630 13.72 -22.38 48.79
C GLU A 630 14.82 -22.25 47.72
N LEU A 631 15.67 -21.22 47.79
CA LEU A 631 16.82 -21.05 46.88
C LEU A 631 17.91 -22.12 47.11
N LYS A 632 18.21 -22.43 48.37
CA LYS A 632 19.13 -23.51 48.77
C LYS A 632 18.63 -24.88 48.30
N ALA A 633 17.34 -25.18 48.51
CA ALA A 633 16.70 -26.40 48.05
C ALA A 633 16.60 -26.49 46.52
N GLY A 634 16.39 -25.35 45.83
CA GLY A 634 16.48 -25.23 44.37
C GLY A 634 17.91 -25.28 43.81
N GLY A 635 18.92 -25.53 44.66
CA GLY A 635 20.29 -25.80 44.27
C GLY A 635 21.12 -24.58 43.86
N TYR A 636 20.75 -23.36 44.25
CA TYR A 636 21.65 -22.21 44.09
C TYR A 636 22.87 -22.35 45.00
N THR A 637 24.07 -22.12 44.45
CA THR A 637 25.30 -22.21 45.24
C THR A 637 25.43 -21.00 46.15
N LEU A 638 26.18 -21.12 47.24
CA LEU A 638 26.40 -20.01 48.17
C LEU A 638 27.12 -18.82 47.50
N GLN A 639 27.94 -19.09 46.47
CA GLN A 639 28.52 -18.06 45.64
C GLN A 639 27.42 -17.28 44.88
N GLN A 640 26.49 -17.96 44.21
CA GLN A 640 25.37 -17.30 43.50
C GLN A 640 24.48 -16.48 44.46
N LEU A 641 24.17 -17.03 45.64
CA LEU A 641 23.36 -16.35 46.66
C LEU A 641 24.02 -15.06 47.18
N ARG A 642 25.35 -15.07 47.28
CA ARG A 642 26.15 -13.93 47.68
C ARG A 642 26.31 -12.89 46.57
N GLU A 643 26.75 -13.33 45.40
CA GLU A 643 27.19 -12.46 44.29
C GLU A 643 26.02 -11.95 43.44
N GLU A 644 24.98 -12.76 43.24
CA GLU A 644 23.77 -12.35 42.51
C GLU A 644 22.74 -11.73 43.46
N ALA A 645 22.35 -12.44 44.53
CA ALA A 645 21.20 -12.06 45.36
C ALA A 645 21.52 -11.21 46.60
N CYS A 646 22.79 -10.83 46.79
CA CYS A 646 23.28 -9.99 47.87
C CYS A 646 22.72 -10.38 49.25
N TYR A 647 22.67 -11.67 49.58
CA TYR A 647 22.30 -12.10 50.94
C TYR A 647 23.39 -11.72 51.94
N TYR A 648 22.97 -11.10 53.05
CA TYR A 648 23.86 -10.75 54.14
C TYR A 648 24.29 -12.01 54.89
N LEU A 649 25.45 -11.93 55.57
CA LEU A 649 26.02 -13.06 56.28
C LEU A 649 25.07 -13.65 57.33
N ASP A 650 24.31 -12.80 58.03
CA ASP A 650 23.42 -13.24 59.08
C ASP A 650 22.17 -13.95 58.50
N GLU A 651 21.62 -13.48 57.37
CA GLU A 651 20.57 -14.20 56.63
C GLU A 651 21.02 -15.63 56.23
N LEU A 652 22.29 -15.78 55.81
CA LEU A 652 22.87 -17.09 55.48
C LEU A 652 23.06 -18.00 56.71
N LYS A 653 23.42 -17.44 57.88
CA LYS A 653 23.49 -18.21 59.13
C LYS A 653 22.11 -18.67 59.58
N ASP A 654 21.11 -17.79 59.50
CA ASP A 654 19.72 -18.08 59.89
C ASP A 654 19.11 -19.18 59.00
N ALA A 655 19.46 -19.21 57.70
CA ALA A 655 19.14 -20.32 56.79
C ALA A 655 20.05 -21.57 56.94
N GLY A 656 20.78 -21.67 58.06
CA GLY A 656 21.55 -22.85 58.45
C GLY A 656 22.73 -23.18 57.53
N TYR A 657 23.47 -22.18 57.03
CA TYR A 657 24.77 -22.42 56.39
C TYR A 657 25.90 -22.49 57.42
N THR A 658 26.72 -23.55 57.37
CA THR A 658 27.86 -23.73 58.27
C THR A 658 29.06 -22.86 57.87
N LEU A 659 30.01 -22.61 58.78
CA LEU A 659 31.24 -21.87 58.46
C LEU A 659 32.08 -22.56 57.38
N GLU A 660 32.05 -23.89 57.29
CA GLU A 660 32.64 -24.66 56.18
C GLU A 660 31.99 -24.32 54.84
N GLN A 661 30.66 -24.30 54.78
CA GLN A 661 29.90 -23.96 53.57
C GLN A 661 30.10 -22.50 53.17
N LEU A 662 30.15 -21.58 54.14
CA LEU A 662 30.46 -20.16 53.93
C LEU A 662 31.87 -19.98 53.35
N LYS A 663 32.87 -20.68 53.90
CA LYS A 663 34.25 -20.69 53.36
C LYS A 663 34.32 -21.26 51.95
N ALA A 664 33.63 -22.37 51.69
CA ALA A 664 33.56 -22.98 50.36
C ALA A 664 32.92 -22.04 49.32
N GLY A 665 31.95 -21.21 49.72
CA GLY A 665 31.43 -20.09 48.92
C GLY A 665 32.24 -18.80 48.99
N GLY A 666 33.53 -18.88 49.36
CA GLY A 666 34.49 -17.79 49.24
C GLY A 666 34.42 -16.69 50.31
N TYR A 667 33.72 -16.88 51.43
CA TYR A 667 33.77 -15.89 52.52
C TYR A 667 35.18 -15.86 53.13
N THR A 668 35.71 -14.65 53.36
CA THR A 668 37.03 -14.49 54.00
C THR A 668 36.91 -14.59 55.52
N ALA A 669 38.00 -14.94 56.19
CA ALA A 669 38.11 -14.88 57.65
C ALA A 669 37.78 -13.50 58.24
N GLU A 670 38.00 -12.43 57.47
CA GLU A 670 37.67 -11.04 57.84
C GLU A 670 36.17 -10.79 57.79
N GLN A 671 35.48 -11.33 56.79
CA GLN A 671 34.02 -11.24 56.66
C GLN A 671 33.29 -12.06 57.72
N LEU A 672 33.92 -13.10 58.26
CA LEU A 672 33.40 -13.95 59.34
C LEU A 672 33.92 -13.57 60.75
N LYS A 673 34.48 -12.36 60.90
CA LYS A 673 35.24 -11.96 62.09
C LYS A 673 34.36 -11.56 63.29
N ASP A 674 33.99 -12.55 64.11
CA ASP A 674 33.66 -12.37 65.52
C ASP A 674 34.73 -13.10 66.37
N ALA A 675 35.18 -12.46 67.45
CA ALA A 675 36.19 -13.00 68.36
C ALA A 675 35.75 -14.27 69.11
N ARG A 676 34.45 -14.60 69.09
CA ARG A 676 33.88 -15.81 69.73
C ARG A 676 33.95 -17.08 68.90
N PHE A 677 34.24 -17.00 67.60
CA PHE A 677 34.19 -18.16 66.68
C PHE A 677 35.56 -18.63 66.15
N VAL A 678 36.68 -18.21 66.75
CA VAL A 678 38.03 -18.52 66.23
C VAL A 678 38.31 -20.04 66.20
N GLU A 679 37.82 -20.81 67.18
CA GLU A 679 37.87 -22.29 67.14
C GLU A 679 37.06 -22.85 65.96
N GLN A 680 35.84 -22.35 65.72
CA GLN A 680 35.00 -22.84 64.62
C GLN A 680 35.54 -22.41 63.23
N LEU A 681 36.24 -21.28 63.13
CA LEU A 681 36.97 -20.90 61.92
C LEU A 681 38.17 -21.84 61.67
N ARG A 682 38.81 -22.34 62.73
CA ARG A 682 39.85 -23.37 62.61
C ARG A 682 39.28 -24.72 62.18
N GLU A 683 38.12 -25.10 62.70
CA GLU A 683 37.41 -26.33 62.31
C GLU A 683 36.94 -26.24 60.84
N ALA A 684 36.43 -25.08 60.41
CA ALA A 684 36.21 -24.78 58.99
C ALA A 684 37.52 -24.71 58.16
N GLY A 685 38.69 -24.88 58.77
CA GLY A 685 39.99 -25.01 58.13
C GLY A 685 40.59 -23.70 57.61
N TYR A 686 40.22 -22.54 58.14
CA TYR A 686 40.93 -21.30 57.81
C TYR A 686 42.39 -21.40 58.27
N THR A 687 43.33 -20.94 57.44
CA THR A 687 44.76 -21.01 57.80
C THR A 687 45.15 -19.87 58.74
N ALA A 688 46.23 -20.05 59.50
CA ALA A 688 46.76 -18.97 60.34
C ALA A 688 47.14 -17.72 59.52
N GLU A 689 47.52 -17.88 58.25
CA GLU A 689 47.76 -16.77 57.32
C GLU A 689 46.48 -15.97 57.02
N GLN A 690 45.39 -16.67 56.69
CA GLN A 690 44.08 -16.06 56.41
C GLN A 690 43.53 -15.33 57.65
N LEU A 691 43.69 -15.93 58.84
CA LEU A 691 43.30 -15.30 60.09
C LEU A 691 44.22 -14.11 60.46
N LYS A 692 45.52 -14.18 60.13
CA LYS A 692 46.44 -13.04 60.29
C LYS A 692 46.05 -11.87 59.40
N ALA A 693 45.72 -12.13 58.13
CA ALA A 693 45.24 -11.11 57.19
C ALA A 693 43.94 -10.47 57.69
N ALA A 694 43.02 -11.27 58.24
CA ALA A 694 41.83 -10.79 58.94
C ALA A 694 42.12 -10.05 60.27
N GLY A 695 43.38 -9.92 60.69
CA GLY A 695 43.78 -9.17 61.88
C GLY A 695 43.56 -9.88 63.21
N TYR A 696 43.52 -11.21 63.24
CA TYR A 696 43.57 -11.97 64.50
C TYR A 696 44.98 -11.92 65.11
N THR A 697 45.05 -11.83 66.44
CA THR A 697 46.32 -11.85 67.18
C THR A 697 46.79 -13.28 67.44
N ALA A 698 48.11 -13.45 67.63
CA ALA A 698 48.68 -14.75 67.95
C ALA A 698 48.09 -15.36 69.24
N GLY A 699 47.69 -14.53 70.21
CA GLY A 699 47.03 -14.99 71.44
C GLY A 699 45.61 -15.52 71.20
N GLN A 700 44.83 -14.87 70.33
CA GLN A 700 43.51 -15.38 69.93
C GLN A 700 43.62 -16.71 69.17
N LEU A 701 44.61 -16.86 68.29
CA LEU A 701 44.84 -18.13 67.60
C LEU A 701 45.39 -19.23 68.54
N LYS A 702 46.21 -18.86 69.53
CA LYS A 702 46.67 -19.79 70.57
C LYS A 702 45.51 -20.33 71.40
N ALA A 703 44.57 -19.46 71.80
CA ALA A 703 43.34 -19.87 72.48
C ALA A 703 42.53 -20.84 71.61
N ALA A 704 42.46 -20.58 70.30
CA ALA A 704 41.85 -21.47 69.31
C ALA A 704 42.70 -22.69 68.91
N ARG A 705 43.71 -23.07 69.70
CA ARG A 705 44.53 -24.28 69.52
C ARG A 705 45.32 -24.37 68.20
N TYR A 706 45.67 -23.24 67.59
CA TYR A 706 46.76 -23.25 66.62
C TYR A 706 48.09 -23.41 67.35
N ASP A 707 49.03 -24.11 66.73
CA ASP A 707 50.39 -24.27 67.24
C ASP A 707 51.36 -23.20 66.71
N ALA A 708 52.58 -23.20 67.25
CA ALA A 708 53.59 -22.22 66.90
C ALA A 708 54.16 -22.39 65.48
N GLU A 709 54.11 -23.60 64.90
CA GLU A 709 54.56 -23.87 63.53
C GLU A 709 53.54 -23.36 62.52
N GLN A 710 52.25 -23.63 62.75
CA GLN A 710 51.13 -23.11 61.97
C GLN A 710 51.13 -21.58 61.89
N LEU A 711 51.32 -20.89 63.01
CA LEU A 711 51.39 -19.42 63.00
C LEU A 711 52.67 -18.89 62.34
N LYS A 712 53.81 -19.56 62.52
CA LYS A 712 55.08 -19.19 61.87
C LYS A 712 54.97 -19.35 60.35
N ALA A 713 54.36 -20.43 59.87
CA ALA A 713 54.02 -20.65 58.46
C ALA A 713 53.03 -19.59 57.95
N GLY A 714 52.02 -19.23 58.75
CA GLY A 714 51.12 -18.09 58.51
C GLY A 714 51.77 -16.70 58.66
N GLY A 715 53.11 -16.64 58.75
CA GLY A 715 53.89 -15.41 58.74
C GLY A 715 53.83 -14.57 60.02
N TYR A 716 53.32 -15.08 61.15
CA TYR A 716 53.44 -14.37 62.43
C TYR A 716 54.91 -14.28 62.86
N THR A 717 55.34 -13.07 63.20
CA THR A 717 56.70 -12.86 63.71
C THR A 717 56.86 -13.46 65.10
N LEU A 718 58.07 -13.91 65.43
CA LEU A 718 58.40 -14.46 66.76
C LEU A 718 58.09 -13.48 67.91
N LYS A 719 58.12 -12.16 67.66
CA LYS A 719 57.68 -11.11 68.60
C LYS A 719 56.17 -11.14 68.84
N GLN A 720 55.38 -11.32 67.78
CA GLN A 720 53.92 -11.51 67.88
C GLN A 720 53.59 -12.83 68.58
N LEU A 721 54.34 -13.92 68.34
CA LEU A 721 54.19 -15.17 69.08
C LEU A 721 54.50 -15.02 70.57
N LYS A 722 55.55 -14.26 70.93
CA LYS A 722 55.82 -13.93 72.34
C LYS A 722 54.69 -13.13 72.98
N ALA A 723 54.20 -12.09 72.30
CA ALA A 723 53.06 -11.29 72.78
C ALA A 723 51.75 -12.12 72.87
N GLY A 724 51.59 -13.13 72.02
CA GLY A 724 50.52 -14.12 72.09
C GLY A 724 50.71 -15.21 73.16
N GLY A 725 51.77 -15.11 73.98
CA GLY A 725 52.01 -16.03 75.09
C GLY A 725 52.54 -17.41 74.69
N TYR A 726 53.08 -17.61 73.49
CA TYR A 726 53.80 -18.85 73.16
C TYR A 726 55.08 -18.96 73.98
N THR A 727 55.36 -20.14 74.51
CA THR A 727 56.59 -20.36 75.29
C THR A 727 57.76 -20.71 74.38
N ALA A 728 58.99 -20.53 74.88
CA ALA A 728 60.18 -20.94 74.16
C ALA A 728 60.18 -22.44 73.81
N TRP A 729 59.59 -23.30 74.65
CA TRP A 729 59.42 -24.73 74.36
C TRP A 729 58.57 -24.97 73.11
N GLN A 730 57.40 -24.32 73.03
CA GLN A 730 56.50 -24.43 71.86
C GLN A 730 57.18 -23.92 70.58
N LEU A 731 58.06 -22.91 70.69
CA LEU A 731 58.80 -22.37 69.56
C LEU A 731 60.02 -23.20 69.17
N LYS A 732 60.61 -23.93 70.13
CA LYS A 732 61.66 -24.92 69.88
C LYS A 732 61.12 -26.10 69.07
N ASP A 733 59.93 -26.57 69.43
CA ASP A 733 59.21 -27.62 68.71
C ASP A 733 58.90 -27.18 67.26
N ALA A 734 58.42 -25.94 67.09
CA ALA A 734 58.30 -25.24 65.80
C ALA A 734 59.66 -24.85 65.14
N ARG A 735 60.76 -25.53 65.50
CA ARG A 735 62.11 -25.43 64.92
C ARG A 735 62.68 -24.01 64.87
N CYS A 736 62.43 -23.20 65.90
CA CYS A 736 63.09 -21.89 66.04
C CYS A 736 64.48 -22.06 66.71
N THR A 737 65.46 -21.25 66.33
CA THR A 737 66.77 -21.23 67.01
C THR A 737 66.77 -20.27 68.19
N ALA A 738 67.67 -20.48 69.15
CA ALA A 738 67.86 -19.57 70.28
C ALA A 738 68.23 -18.14 69.82
N GLU A 739 68.94 -17.99 68.70
CA GLU A 739 69.29 -16.69 68.12
C GLU A 739 68.04 -15.95 67.59
N GLN A 740 67.19 -16.66 66.85
CA GLN A 740 65.92 -16.13 66.34
C GLN A 740 64.99 -15.67 67.47
N LEU A 741 64.90 -16.46 68.55
CA LEU A 741 64.10 -16.10 69.73
C LEU A 741 64.72 -14.95 70.54
N LYS A 742 66.06 -14.86 70.63
CA LYS A 742 66.71 -13.70 71.22
C LYS A 742 66.41 -12.40 70.46
N ALA A 743 66.42 -12.43 69.13
CA ALA A 743 66.02 -11.28 68.31
C ALA A 743 64.54 -10.90 68.53
N ALA A 744 63.71 -11.87 68.94
CA ALA A 744 62.33 -11.67 69.37
C ALA A 744 62.16 -11.23 70.84
N ARG A 745 63.26 -10.95 71.55
CA ARG A 745 63.32 -10.55 72.97
C ARG A 745 62.90 -11.65 73.96
N TYR A 746 63.17 -12.93 73.67
CA TYR A 746 63.18 -13.94 74.72
C TYR A 746 64.38 -13.75 75.67
N THR A 747 64.20 -14.04 76.96
CA THR A 747 65.29 -14.05 77.95
C THR A 747 66.03 -15.40 77.88
N ALA A 748 67.25 -15.45 78.42
CA ALA A 748 67.95 -16.72 78.54
C ALA A 748 67.21 -17.69 79.48
N GLU A 749 66.51 -17.18 80.51
CA GLU A 749 65.68 -17.95 81.44
C GLU A 749 64.53 -18.64 80.70
N GLU A 750 63.77 -17.87 79.92
CA GLU A 750 62.66 -18.39 79.11
C GLU A 750 63.13 -19.48 78.14
N LEU A 751 64.29 -19.30 77.48
CA LEU A 751 64.86 -20.29 76.58
C LEU A 751 65.38 -21.54 77.30
N THR A 752 65.96 -21.38 78.49
CA THR A 752 66.44 -22.51 79.31
C THR A 752 65.26 -23.35 79.80
N ALA A 753 64.18 -22.70 80.27
CA ALA A 753 62.90 -23.36 80.55
C ALA A 753 62.26 -23.95 79.26
N GLY A 754 62.53 -23.36 78.09
CA GLY A 754 62.21 -23.91 76.78
C GLY A 754 63.04 -25.14 76.36
N GLY A 755 64.01 -25.55 77.18
CA GLY A 755 64.89 -26.68 76.93
C GLY A 755 65.99 -26.41 75.90
N TYR A 756 66.30 -25.15 75.56
CA TYR A 756 67.48 -24.84 74.76
C TYR A 756 68.75 -25.15 75.57
N THR A 757 69.77 -25.70 74.92
CA THR A 757 71.02 -26.04 75.61
C THR A 757 71.89 -24.80 75.83
N LEU A 758 72.80 -24.88 76.80
CA LEU A 758 73.76 -23.83 77.06
C LEU A 758 74.59 -23.46 75.81
N GLU A 759 74.93 -24.46 75.00
CA GLU A 759 75.62 -24.26 73.72
C GLU A 759 74.79 -23.42 72.74
N GLN A 760 73.51 -23.75 72.55
CA GLN A 760 72.60 -22.98 71.70
C GLN A 760 72.42 -21.53 72.18
N LEU A 761 72.44 -21.31 73.50
CA LEU A 761 72.37 -19.97 74.09
C LEU A 761 73.67 -19.18 73.92
N ARG A 762 74.83 -19.85 74.00
CA ARG A 762 76.15 -19.28 73.71
C ARG A 762 76.26 -18.90 72.23
N GLU A 763 75.80 -19.74 71.31
CA GLU A 763 75.73 -19.47 69.86
C GLU A 763 74.81 -18.28 69.55
N ALA A 764 73.65 -18.22 70.20
CA ALA A 764 72.77 -17.05 70.21
C ALA A 764 73.41 -15.80 70.88
N ARG A 765 74.67 -15.88 71.33
CA ARG A 765 75.46 -14.80 71.94
C ARG A 765 74.85 -14.24 73.23
N TYR A 766 74.12 -15.04 74.02
CA TYR A 766 73.72 -14.58 75.35
C TYR A 766 74.97 -14.36 76.19
N LYS A 767 75.09 -13.15 76.75
CA LYS A 767 76.21 -12.81 77.62
C LYS A 767 76.02 -13.49 78.97
N PHE A 768 77.14 -13.84 79.60
CA PHE A 768 77.19 -14.57 80.87
C PHE A 768 76.14 -14.12 81.93
N PRO A 769 75.91 -12.83 82.22
CA PRO A 769 74.96 -12.44 83.27
C PRO A 769 73.57 -13.07 83.08
N PHE A 770 73.03 -12.97 81.87
CA PHE A 770 71.74 -13.55 81.53
C PHE A 770 71.72 -15.09 81.63
N LEU A 771 72.85 -15.77 81.42
CA LEU A 771 72.96 -17.22 81.56
C LEU A 771 73.01 -17.65 83.03
N LYS A 772 73.65 -16.85 83.89
CA LYS A 772 73.62 -17.04 85.33
C LYS A 772 72.20 -16.86 85.88
N ASP A 773 71.53 -15.79 85.45
CA ASP A 773 70.16 -15.48 85.85
C ASP A 773 69.19 -16.59 85.36
N ALA A 774 69.47 -17.19 84.20
CA ALA A 774 68.81 -18.40 83.69
C ALA A 774 69.11 -19.70 84.45
N GLY A 775 69.85 -19.65 85.56
CA GLY A 775 70.09 -20.78 86.45
C GLY A 775 71.31 -21.65 86.12
N TYR A 776 72.12 -21.31 85.11
CA TYR A 776 73.34 -22.07 84.82
C TYR A 776 74.41 -21.83 85.89
N THR A 777 74.97 -22.93 86.42
CA THR A 777 76.05 -22.86 87.39
C THR A 777 77.38 -22.50 86.73
N LEU A 778 78.32 -21.99 87.52
CA LEU A 778 79.66 -21.63 87.03
C LEU A 778 80.42 -22.84 86.44
N GLU A 779 80.18 -24.04 86.95
CA GLU A 779 80.75 -25.29 86.42
C GLU A 779 80.15 -25.67 85.06
N GLN A 780 78.82 -25.55 84.91
CA GLN A 780 78.14 -25.75 83.62
C GLN A 780 78.64 -24.74 82.57
N LEU A 781 78.85 -23.49 82.98
CA LEU A 781 79.38 -22.43 82.12
C LEU A 781 80.85 -22.69 81.72
N LYS A 782 81.65 -23.25 82.61
CA LYS A 782 83.00 -23.74 82.31
C LYS A 782 82.99 -24.90 81.30
N ALA A 783 82.13 -25.90 81.50
CA ALA A 783 81.96 -27.02 80.57
C ALA A 783 81.44 -26.56 79.20
N GLY A 784 80.57 -25.54 79.17
CA GLY A 784 80.09 -24.84 77.98
C GLY A 784 81.14 -23.96 77.27
N GLY A 785 82.42 -24.03 77.65
CA GLY A 785 83.53 -23.39 76.92
C GLY A 785 83.67 -21.87 77.12
N PHE A 786 83.07 -21.29 78.16
CA PHE A 786 83.30 -19.87 78.48
C PHE A 786 84.71 -19.65 79.05
N THR A 787 85.45 -18.71 78.45
CA THR A 787 86.83 -18.40 78.87
C THR A 787 86.86 -17.51 80.10
N VAL A 788 87.92 -17.61 80.89
CA VAL A 788 88.09 -16.78 82.11
C VAL A 788 88.06 -15.28 81.81
N GLU A 789 88.53 -14.86 80.63
CA GLU A 789 88.45 -13.48 80.14
C GLU A 789 87.00 -13.02 79.95
N GLN A 790 86.15 -13.87 79.35
CA GLN A 790 84.73 -13.58 79.17
C GLN A 790 83.99 -13.48 80.52
N LEU A 791 84.37 -14.32 81.49
CA LEU A 791 83.83 -14.28 82.85
C LEU A 791 84.28 -13.03 83.62
N LYS A 792 85.55 -12.63 83.46
CA LYS A 792 86.10 -11.40 84.05
C LYS A 792 85.43 -10.16 83.45
N ALA A 793 85.20 -10.12 82.14
CA ALA A 793 84.45 -9.06 81.47
C ALA A 793 82.98 -8.99 81.97
N ALA A 794 82.43 -10.12 82.43
CA ALA A 794 81.14 -10.20 83.13
C ALA A 794 81.21 -9.89 84.65
N ARG A 795 82.33 -9.29 85.13
CA ARG A 795 82.56 -8.81 86.50
C ARG A 795 82.68 -9.88 87.60
N TYR A 796 83.06 -11.10 87.27
CA TYR A 796 83.33 -12.12 88.30
C TYR A 796 84.59 -11.81 89.12
N THR A 797 84.58 -12.15 90.41
CA THR A 797 85.79 -12.08 91.25
C THR A 797 86.66 -13.33 91.05
N ALA A 798 87.97 -13.21 91.31
CA ALA A 798 88.88 -14.36 91.28
C ALA A 798 88.46 -15.46 92.28
N GLU A 799 87.80 -15.09 93.38
CA GLU A 799 87.28 -16.00 94.40
C GLU A 799 86.13 -16.85 93.85
N GLN A 800 85.16 -16.21 93.19
CA GLN A 800 84.04 -16.90 92.55
C GLN A 800 84.55 -17.87 91.48
N LEU A 801 85.52 -17.47 90.66
CA LEU A 801 86.10 -18.34 89.63
C LEU A 801 86.95 -19.48 90.19
N LYS A 802 87.68 -19.26 91.28
CA LYS A 802 88.36 -20.33 92.03
C LYS A 802 87.37 -21.37 92.56
N ALA A 803 86.23 -20.93 93.09
CA ALA A 803 85.16 -21.83 93.55
C ALA A 803 84.55 -22.64 92.38
N GLY A 804 84.48 -22.07 91.18
CA GLY A 804 84.16 -22.78 89.93
C GLY A 804 85.28 -23.66 89.37
N SER A 805 86.25 -24.06 90.20
CA SER A 805 87.41 -24.88 89.84
C SER A 805 88.28 -24.34 88.69
N TYR A 806 88.31 -23.02 88.42
CA TYR A 806 89.29 -22.45 87.49
C TYR A 806 90.67 -22.38 88.14
N THR A 807 91.72 -22.69 87.38
CA THR A 807 93.07 -22.77 87.93
C THR A 807 93.70 -21.39 88.09
N LEU A 808 94.65 -21.27 89.02
CA LEU A 808 95.38 -20.02 89.26
C LEU A 808 96.06 -19.49 87.99
N GLN A 809 96.60 -20.38 87.15
CA GLN A 809 97.17 -20.03 85.85
C GLN A 809 96.13 -19.41 84.90
N GLN A 810 94.92 -19.98 84.83
CA GLN A 810 93.84 -19.45 83.98
C GLN A 810 93.37 -18.07 84.46
N LEU A 811 93.28 -17.84 85.78
CA LEU A 811 92.93 -16.54 86.36
C LEU A 811 94.01 -15.48 86.12
N LYS A 812 95.28 -15.85 86.28
CA LYS A 812 96.41 -14.95 86.00
C LYS A 812 96.48 -14.61 84.51
N ALA A 813 96.28 -15.58 83.61
CA ALA A 813 96.27 -15.37 82.16
C ALA A 813 95.17 -14.37 81.72
N ALA A 814 93.97 -14.47 82.29
CA ALA A 814 92.91 -13.48 82.10
C ALA A 814 93.19 -12.12 82.79
N GLY A 815 94.35 -11.94 83.41
CA GLY A 815 94.83 -10.68 83.99
C GLY A 815 94.18 -10.29 85.31
N TYR A 816 93.73 -11.24 86.14
CA TYR A 816 93.39 -10.93 87.53
C TYR A 816 94.66 -10.51 88.29
N THR A 817 94.60 -9.43 89.05
CA THR A 817 95.78 -8.90 89.77
C THR A 817 96.14 -9.79 90.95
N ALA A 818 97.41 -9.77 91.40
CA ALA A 818 97.82 -10.57 92.56
C ALA A 818 97.01 -10.24 93.84
N GLY A 819 96.51 -9.00 93.97
CA GLY A 819 95.61 -8.61 95.07
C GLY A 819 94.23 -9.27 94.96
N GLN A 820 93.68 -9.37 93.74
CA GLN A 820 92.43 -10.11 93.50
C GLN A 820 92.61 -11.61 93.75
N LEU A 821 93.74 -12.18 93.35
CA LEU A 821 94.06 -13.60 93.59
C LEU A 821 94.36 -13.87 95.09
N LYS A 822 94.98 -12.92 95.80
CA LYS A 822 95.15 -12.96 97.27
C LYS A 822 93.79 -12.94 97.98
N ALA A 823 92.88 -12.05 97.58
CA ALA A 823 91.52 -11.98 98.11
C ALA A 823 90.73 -13.29 97.86
N ALA A 824 90.98 -13.96 96.73
CA ALA A 824 90.50 -15.31 96.46
C ALA A 824 91.14 -16.43 97.33
N GLY A 825 91.98 -16.08 98.30
CA GLY A 825 92.64 -17.01 99.21
C GLY A 825 93.69 -17.90 98.54
N TYR A 826 94.31 -17.49 97.43
CA TYR A 826 95.52 -18.15 96.93
C TYR A 826 96.72 -17.72 97.76
N THR A 827 97.52 -18.68 98.21
CA THR A 827 98.68 -18.40 99.07
C THR A 827 99.82 -17.76 98.27
N LEU A 828 100.76 -17.13 98.99
CA LEU A 828 101.93 -16.52 98.37
C LEU A 828 102.74 -17.53 97.52
N GLU A 829 102.97 -18.73 98.05
CA GLU A 829 103.69 -19.81 97.33
C GLU A 829 102.96 -20.24 96.05
N GLN A 830 101.62 -20.29 96.07
CA GLN A 830 100.82 -20.58 94.87
C GLN A 830 100.95 -19.47 93.82
N LEU A 831 100.96 -18.21 94.23
CA LEU A 831 101.13 -17.07 93.32
C LEU A 831 102.55 -16.99 92.74
N LYS A 832 103.56 -17.31 93.56
CA LYS A 832 104.97 -17.46 93.17
C LYS A 832 105.14 -18.56 92.12
N THR A 833 104.59 -19.75 92.35
CA THR A 833 104.63 -20.86 91.36
C THR A 833 103.76 -20.61 90.13
N ALA A 834 102.70 -19.81 90.24
CA ALA A 834 101.99 -19.26 89.07
C ALA A 834 102.80 -18.16 88.33
N GLY A 835 103.99 -17.81 88.79
CA GLY A 835 104.90 -16.85 88.17
C GLY A 835 104.47 -15.40 88.30
N CYS A 836 103.73 -15.02 89.35
CA CYS A 836 103.53 -13.61 89.68
C CYS A 836 104.88 -12.98 90.03
N THR A 837 105.19 -11.82 89.45
CA THR A 837 106.46 -11.12 89.74
C THR A 837 106.42 -10.52 91.15
N LEU A 838 107.60 -10.24 91.72
CA LEU A 838 107.71 -9.58 93.03
C LEU A 838 106.98 -8.23 93.06
N GLU A 839 107.01 -7.47 91.96
CA GLU A 839 106.24 -6.23 91.80
C GLU A 839 104.73 -6.47 91.84
N GLN A 840 104.23 -7.48 91.12
CA GLN A 840 102.82 -7.85 91.13
C GLN A 840 102.37 -8.28 92.53
N LEU A 841 103.17 -9.07 93.24
CA LEU A 841 102.87 -9.53 94.60
C LEU A 841 102.84 -8.38 95.62
N ASN A 842 103.79 -7.43 95.52
CA ASN A 842 103.81 -6.23 96.35
C ASN A 842 102.59 -5.33 96.07
N ALA A 843 102.27 -5.07 94.79
CA ALA A 843 101.05 -4.36 94.39
C ALA A 843 99.75 -5.10 94.78
N GLY A 844 99.84 -6.42 95.02
CA GLY A 844 98.78 -7.25 95.60
C GLY A 844 98.69 -7.21 97.13
N GLY A 845 99.49 -6.37 97.80
CA GLY A 845 99.45 -6.17 99.25
C GLY A 845 100.13 -7.27 100.07
N TYR A 846 101.13 -7.96 99.53
CA TYR A 846 102.02 -8.82 100.34
C TYR A 846 103.17 -8.01 100.94
N THR A 847 103.32 -8.07 102.26
CA THR A 847 104.37 -7.32 102.98
C THR A 847 105.75 -7.99 102.85
N LEU A 848 106.82 -7.24 103.07
CA LEU A 848 108.21 -7.73 103.05
C LEU A 848 108.38 -9.01 103.89
N GLU A 849 107.83 -9.04 105.11
CA GLU A 849 107.94 -10.20 106.01
C GLU A 849 107.17 -11.42 105.49
N GLN A 850 105.99 -11.21 104.87
CA GLN A 850 105.27 -12.30 104.20
C GLN A 850 106.08 -12.84 103.01
N LEU A 851 106.74 -11.96 102.24
CA LEU A 851 107.58 -12.35 101.11
C LEU A 851 108.84 -13.13 101.53
N LYS A 852 109.54 -12.71 102.59
CA LYS A 852 110.64 -13.48 103.18
C LYS A 852 110.20 -14.87 103.64
N ALA A 853 109.06 -14.95 104.34
CA ALA A 853 108.51 -16.21 104.85
C ALA A 853 108.11 -17.17 103.71
N GLY A 854 107.61 -16.64 102.58
CA GLY A 854 107.41 -17.38 101.33
C GLY A 854 108.68 -17.63 100.53
N GLY A 855 109.79 -17.96 101.20
CA GLY A 855 111.03 -18.45 100.60
C GLY A 855 111.63 -17.57 99.49
N TYR A 856 111.44 -16.25 99.52
CA TYR A 856 112.20 -15.32 98.67
C TYR A 856 113.46 -14.89 99.41
N THR A 857 114.64 -15.06 98.79
CA THR A 857 115.90 -14.74 99.47
C THR A 857 116.06 -13.23 99.64
N LEU A 858 116.86 -12.82 100.63
CA LEU A 858 117.19 -11.40 100.83
C LEU A 858 117.85 -10.80 99.58
N GLN A 859 118.56 -11.59 98.77
CA GLN A 859 119.09 -11.15 97.47
C GLN A 859 117.97 -10.92 96.43
N GLN A 860 117.01 -11.84 96.30
CA GLN A 860 115.87 -11.68 95.37
C GLN A 860 115.01 -10.47 95.75
N LEU A 861 114.81 -10.22 97.05
CA LEU A 861 114.10 -9.05 97.56
C LEU A 861 114.90 -7.75 97.36
N LYS A 862 116.21 -7.75 97.62
CA LYS A 862 117.09 -6.59 97.34
C LYS A 862 117.16 -6.25 95.85
N ALA A 863 117.19 -7.26 94.97
CA ALA A 863 117.10 -7.07 93.52
C ALA A 863 115.75 -6.45 93.10
N ALA A 864 114.65 -6.85 93.76
CA ALA A 864 113.34 -6.20 93.65
C ALA A 864 113.20 -4.92 94.51
N ARG A 865 114.31 -4.19 94.74
CA ARG A 865 114.38 -2.88 95.43
C ARG A 865 113.96 -2.80 96.91
N TYR A 866 113.93 -3.91 97.67
CA TYR A 866 113.74 -3.87 99.14
C TYR A 866 114.99 -3.43 99.96
N ALA A 867 115.84 -2.56 99.42
CA ALA A 867 117.00 -2.02 100.14
C ALA A 867 116.65 -0.79 101.02
N ALA A 868 115.64 -0.01 100.64
CA ALA A 868 115.32 1.26 101.31
C ALA A 868 114.73 1.10 102.73
N GLU A 869 113.89 0.08 102.97
CA GLU A 869 113.30 -0.15 104.30
C GLU A 869 114.31 -0.63 105.35
N LEU A 870 115.45 -1.19 104.93
CA LEU A 870 116.48 -1.74 105.81
C LEU A 870 117.38 -0.65 106.44
N ALA A 871 117.60 0.46 105.74
CA ALA A 871 118.41 1.58 106.24
C ALA A 871 117.66 2.48 107.25
N LEU A 872 116.32 2.54 107.14
CA LEU A 872 115.48 3.34 108.06
C LEU A 872 115.25 2.65 109.41
N LYS A 873 115.16 1.30 109.44
CA LYS A 873 114.87 0.56 110.68
C LYS A 873 116.09 0.28 111.58
N SER A 874 117.31 0.24 111.05
CA SER A 874 118.52 0.01 111.87
C SER A 874 118.98 1.24 112.67
N LEU A 875 118.43 2.42 112.37
CA LEU A 875 118.70 3.69 113.08
C LEU A 875 117.61 4.07 114.11
N GLY A 876 116.70 3.14 114.45
CA GLY A 876 115.79 3.31 115.58
C GLY A 876 114.65 4.32 115.40
N TYR A 877 114.42 4.85 114.19
CA TYR A 877 113.30 5.74 113.89
C TYR A 877 112.13 4.99 113.27
N SER A 878 111.16 4.62 114.11
CA SER A 878 109.76 4.41 113.69
C SER A 878 108.96 5.68 113.98
N ASP A 879 108.32 6.23 112.94
CA ASP A 879 107.35 7.34 112.96
C ASP A 879 107.76 8.61 113.75
N GLY A 880 108.19 9.63 113.02
CA GLY A 880 108.93 10.77 113.58
C GLY A 880 108.14 11.71 114.48
N GLN A 881 108.44 11.67 115.78
CA GLN A 881 108.53 12.86 116.66
C GLN A 881 109.69 12.72 117.68
N PRO A 882 110.35 13.82 118.09
CA PRO A 882 111.59 13.77 118.88
C PRO A 882 111.36 13.80 120.40
N LYS A 883 112.33 13.31 121.18
CA LYS A 883 112.53 13.66 122.59
C LYS A 883 114.00 13.99 122.89
N ALA A 884 114.22 15.02 123.70
CA ALA A 884 115.54 15.56 124.01
C ALA A 884 116.15 14.91 125.26
N GLY A 885 117.50 14.79 125.29
CA GLY A 885 118.25 14.25 126.42
C GLY A 885 119.60 13.66 125.99
N GLN A 886 120.65 14.48 125.98
CA GLN A 886 122.06 14.11 125.70
C GLN A 886 122.71 13.33 126.89
N PRO A 887 124.01 12.92 126.86
CA PRO A 887 125.04 13.00 125.78
C PRO A 887 125.90 11.73 125.52
N LYS A 888 126.51 11.68 124.32
CA LYS A 888 127.88 11.15 123.96
C LYS A 888 128.23 9.67 124.31
N ALA A 889 128.96 8.90 123.51
CA ALA A 889 129.62 9.09 122.21
C ALA A 889 129.62 7.73 121.46
N ASP A 890 130.12 7.56 120.23
CA ASP A 890 130.76 8.48 119.27
C ASP A 890 130.40 8.03 117.83
N GLY A 891 130.98 8.64 116.78
CA GLY A 891 130.85 8.15 115.40
C GLY A 891 130.80 9.19 114.26
N GLY A 892 131.21 10.43 114.48
CA GLY A 892 131.84 11.26 113.43
C GLY A 892 131.09 11.70 112.14
N TYR A 893 129.76 11.59 112.02
CA TYR A 893 129.00 12.13 110.87
C TYR A 893 127.93 13.14 111.30
N THR A 894 127.76 14.24 110.54
CA THR A 894 126.74 15.27 110.80
C THR A 894 125.43 14.99 110.06
N LEU A 895 124.30 15.50 110.60
CA LEU A 895 122.96 15.30 110.03
C LEU A 895 122.87 15.72 108.54
N GLU A 896 123.52 16.82 108.20
CA GLU A 896 123.56 17.37 106.83
C GLU A 896 124.27 16.42 105.82
N GLN A 897 125.22 15.60 106.28
CA GLN A 897 125.88 14.59 105.44
C GLN A 897 124.95 13.40 105.14
N LEU A 898 124.07 13.04 106.09
CA LEU A 898 123.06 11.99 105.91
C LEU A 898 121.93 12.44 104.98
N GLU A 899 121.49 13.69 105.08
CA GLU A 899 120.44 14.24 104.19
C GLU A 899 120.91 14.36 102.73
N ARG A 900 122.17 14.73 102.49
CA ARG A 900 122.75 14.72 101.13
C ARG A 900 122.84 13.31 100.55
N LEU A 901 123.16 12.29 101.36
CA LEU A 901 123.11 10.89 100.92
C LEU A 901 121.68 10.45 100.58
N ALA A 902 120.69 10.84 101.38
CA ALA A 902 119.29 10.51 101.13
C ALA A 902 118.73 11.15 99.84
N HIS A 903 119.23 12.33 99.45
CA HIS A 903 118.87 12.97 98.19
C HIS A 903 119.54 12.28 96.98
N PHE A 904 120.79 11.84 97.10
CA PHE A 904 121.54 11.17 96.02
C PHE A 904 120.94 9.80 95.61
N TYR A 905 120.16 9.16 96.49
CA TYR A 905 119.48 7.88 96.23
C TYR A 905 117.98 8.01 95.84
N ARG A 906 117.43 9.23 95.75
CA ARG A 906 116.01 9.47 95.36
C ARG A 906 115.81 9.96 93.92
N SER A 907 116.89 10.37 93.25
CA SER A 907 116.97 10.54 91.79
C SER A 907 117.49 9.26 91.14
#